data_AF-A0A7S3QV46-F1
#
_entry.id   AF-A0A7S3QV46-F1
#
_cell.length_a   1.000
_cell.length_b   1.000
_cell.length_c   1.000
_cell.angle_alpha   90.00
_cell.angle_beta   90.00
_cell.angle_gamma   90.00
#
_symmetry.space_group_name_H-M   'P 1'
#
loop_
_entity.id
_entity.type
_entity.pdbx_description
1 polymer ?
#
loop_
_entity_poly.entity_id
_entity_poly.type
_entity_poly.pdbx_seq_one_letter_code
_entity_poly.pdbx_strand_id
1 'polypeptide(L)'
;MQQQQQCQPPSFHPQQQQQQQQQSQPARPGGLMLNGKRFLLVNTTLMLFKLLDEYLSVADSSPLYCVELGQHVVDLIRLFNNQSCQLVLGAGAVRTAGLRSISAKHLALSCESCYMLAQLIPALRTVFLAPPPASPLPQQQPLQQQLVQGDDVGSDSLGGIWHEMVGLMTPTESTMDARLAIRFTGAGYLCIEWVSLMPEDAWNPPKADAQENTKDAEDEDEESKAADLPALRFSDKPYPFNRALVKALSDMQPQFMRFPGGAFVEGVDLGTALRWKSTVGPPERRPGHPNANWGYWSTDGLGLFEFMELAEELDTEPVWVVNVGISQSESTNPDQLISDGWLQDTLDALEFILEDAAPEKRWANLRASMGRDLPWSLTYVTLGNEECLRPWYAQHYERVASAIRARYSRLKLIANCDLGPGFDYAAWEFHTYRDAGSTFRLRTLFDEYQGRPVAVTEFAAMTSAETVQGAIAEAGLMTAMERNCDKFMMGAFAPLLGHAQLRSWRPNLIVFGSDGSWYGTPSYEVQKLFMNSAGSYCGQVRMDGSRDSHLDASLVCKDELCSSSATKIVNYGANATEILLRLKPLPLSKMLDRFSPGMMQHPKIAKLPLWELSSQNPSIDSNGFMKPRVLSPREKYSVIRNIGRGWREANIHLPPYSMVLVEVKDVYVV
;
A
#
# COMPACT_ATOMS: atom_id res chain seq x y z
N MET A 1 -29.62 11.51 61.55
CA MET A 1 -28.48 10.70 62.03
C MET A 1 -27.49 10.57 60.88
N GLN A 2 -26.28 11.07 61.13
CA GLN A 2 -24.96 10.81 60.50
C GLN A 2 -24.88 10.85 58.96
N GLN A 3 -24.39 11.93 58.35
CA GLN A 3 -23.03 12.56 58.34
C GLN A 3 -22.08 11.99 57.27
N GLN A 4 -21.71 12.92 56.39
CA GLN A 4 -20.59 12.95 55.45
C GLN A 4 -19.24 12.75 56.15
N GLN A 5 -18.23 12.23 55.42
CA GLN A 5 -16.92 12.88 55.36
C GLN A 5 -16.04 12.34 54.21
N GLN A 6 -15.50 13.29 53.45
CA GLN A 6 -14.42 13.16 52.48
C GLN A 6 -13.09 12.82 53.17
N CYS A 7 -12.17 12.15 52.47
CA CYS A 7 -10.74 12.22 52.78
C CYS A 7 -9.90 12.28 51.49
N GLN A 8 -9.04 13.30 51.44
CA GLN A 8 -8.07 13.66 50.40
C GLN A 8 -6.81 12.76 50.41
N PRO A 9 -5.97 12.79 49.35
CA PRO A 9 -4.68 12.08 49.32
C PRO A 9 -3.61 12.84 50.13
N PRO A 10 -2.64 12.15 50.76
CA PRO A 10 -1.51 12.83 51.39
C PRO A 10 -0.43 13.18 50.36
N SER A 11 -0.09 14.47 50.31
CA SER A 11 1.17 14.99 49.78
C SER A 11 2.25 14.94 50.86
N PHE A 12 3.48 14.50 50.56
CA PHE A 12 4.65 14.88 51.37
C PHE A 12 5.91 15.08 50.53
N HIS A 13 6.51 16.26 50.75
CA HIS A 13 7.79 16.76 50.27
C HIS A 13 8.98 16.14 51.05
N PRO A 14 10.24 16.34 50.58
CA PRO A 14 11.40 15.53 50.95
C PRO A 14 12.08 16.00 52.24
N GLN A 15 12.62 15.07 53.02
CA GLN A 15 13.62 15.38 54.05
C GLN A 15 14.86 14.50 53.88
N GLN A 16 15.99 15.19 53.74
CA GLN A 16 17.33 14.63 53.74
C GLN A 16 17.82 14.33 55.18
N GLN A 17 18.87 13.49 55.22
CA GLN A 17 19.81 13.19 56.32
C GLN A 17 19.34 12.07 57.27
N GLN A 18 20.13 11.05 57.59
CA GLN A 18 21.58 11.03 57.84
C GLN A 18 22.15 9.60 57.73
N GLN A 19 23.45 9.51 57.44
CA GLN A 19 24.24 8.29 57.32
C GLN A 19 24.31 7.47 58.62
N GLN A 20 24.17 6.14 58.52
CA GLN A 20 24.94 5.20 59.33
C GLN A 20 25.50 4.09 58.43
N GLN A 21 26.82 4.07 58.29
CA GLN A 21 27.58 2.97 57.71
C GLN A 21 27.55 1.78 58.66
N GLN A 22 26.83 0.72 58.30
CA GLN A 22 27.12 -0.63 58.78
C GLN A 22 27.63 -1.47 57.60
N GLN A 23 28.92 -1.80 57.68
CA GLN A 23 29.56 -2.81 56.85
C GLN A 23 28.83 -4.14 57.05
N SER A 24 27.96 -4.47 56.10
CA SER A 24 27.39 -5.80 55.94
C SER A 24 28.07 -6.49 54.77
N GLN A 25 28.28 -7.79 54.94
CA GLN A 25 28.91 -8.76 54.03
C GLN A 25 28.57 -8.52 52.54
N PRO A 26 29.42 -8.93 51.57
CA PRO A 26 29.07 -8.81 50.16
C PRO A 26 27.71 -9.48 49.93
N ALA A 27 26.70 -8.66 49.62
CA ALA A 27 25.36 -9.14 49.37
C ALA A 27 25.45 -10.23 48.29
N ARG A 28 25.00 -11.44 48.62
CA ARG A 28 24.84 -12.52 47.64
C ARG A 28 24.08 -11.93 46.45
N PRO A 29 24.51 -12.15 45.19
CA PRO A 29 23.90 -11.51 44.03
C PRO A 29 22.39 -11.72 44.06
N GLY A 30 21.63 -10.62 44.18
CA GLY A 30 20.17 -10.64 44.34
C GLY A 30 19.54 -11.39 43.17
N GLY A 31 18.87 -12.50 43.46
CA GLY A 31 18.07 -13.21 42.48
C GLY A 31 16.60 -12.88 42.71
N LEU A 32 15.81 -12.80 41.63
CA LEU A 32 14.39 -12.50 41.72
C LEU A 32 13.61 -13.80 42.00
N MET A 33 12.61 -13.74 42.86
CA MET A 33 11.81 -14.90 43.24
C MET A 33 10.50 -14.89 42.46
N LEU A 34 10.17 -16.00 41.80
CA LEU A 34 8.88 -16.23 41.15
C LEU A 34 8.41 -17.65 41.46
N ASN A 35 7.21 -17.79 42.03
CA ASN A 35 6.62 -19.08 42.43
C ASN A 35 7.56 -19.96 43.29
N GLY A 36 8.31 -19.34 44.22
CA GLY A 36 9.25 -20.04 45.10
C GLY A 36 10.58 -20.45 44.44
N LYS A 37 10.77 -20.24 43.13
CA LYS A 37 12.05 -20.45 42.43
C LYS A 37 12.84 -19.14 42.37
N ARG A 38 14.15 -19.22 42.62
CA ARG A 38 15.10 -18.10 42.48
C ARG A 38 15.67 -18.06 41.08
N PHE A 39 15.64 -16.88 40.46
CA PHE A 39 16.17 -16.61 39.12
C PHE A 39 17.35 -15.64 39.19
N LEU A 40 18.40 -15.91 38.39
CA LEU A 40 19.52 -15.00 38.19
C LEU A 40 19.37 -14.35 36.83
N LEU A 41 19.09 -13.05 36.82
CA LEU A 41 18.67 -12.31 35.63
C LEU A 41 19.74 -11.29 35.21
N VAL A 42 19.72 -10.92 33.93
CA VAL A 42 20.47 -9.77 33.42
C VAL A 42 19.65 -8.49 33.60
N ASN A 43 20.33 -7.34 33.71
CA ASN A 43 19.68 -6.04 33.94
C ASN A 43 18.62 -5.70 32.88
N THR A 44 18.84 -6.07 31.62
CA THR A 44 17.89 -5.86 30.54
C THR A 44 16.55 -6.57 30.80
N THR A 45 16.57 -7.74 31.45
CA THR A 45 15.36 -8.45 31.86
C THR A 45 14.60 -7.67 32.95
N LEU A 46 15.32 -7.03 33.87
CA LEU A 46 14.70 -6.17 34.90
C LEU A 46 14.09 -4.90 34.29
N MET A 47 14.73 -4.31 33.29
CA MET A 47 14.18 -3.18 32.54
C MET A 47 12.90 -3.58 31.79
N LEU A 48 12.91 -4.76 31.17
CA LEU A 48 11.72 -5.30 30.52
C LEU A 48 10.58 -5.49 31.52
N PHE A 49 10.83 -6.05 32.71
CA PHE A 49 9.80 -6.18 33.73
C PHE A 49 9.24 -4.84 34.19
N LYS A 50 10.07 -3.81 34.30
CA LYS A 50 9.60 -2.47 34.60
C LYS A 50 8.70 -1.91 33.50
N LEU A 51 9.05 -2.12 32.22
CA LEU A 51 8.18 -1.71 31.11
C LEU A 51 6.85 -2.48 31.13
N LEU A 52 6.87 -3.79 31.39
CA LEU A 52 5.65 -4.58 31.52
C LEU A 52 4.77 -4.10 32.67
N ASP A 53 5.35 -3.69 33.80
CA ASP A 53 4.63 -3.09 34.94
C ASP A 53 3.98 -1.75 34.58
N GLU A 54 4.67 -0.91 33.79
CA GLU A 54 4.12 0.34 33.26
C GLU A 54 2.92 0.07 32.33
N TYR A 55 3.02 -0.92 31.42
CA TYR A 55 1.90 -1.33 30.57
C TYR A 55 0.71 -1.87 31.38
N LEU A 56 0.97 -2.67 32.42
CA LEU A 56 -0.06 -3.18 33.33
C LEU A 56 -0.75 -2.04 34.09
N SER A 57 0.01 -1.03 34.52
CA SER A 57 -0.52 0.15 35.19
C SER A 57 -1.43 0.97 34.27
N VAL A 58 -1.07 1.10 32.98
CA VAL A 58 -1.90 1.78 31.98
C VAL A 58 -3.17 0.97 31.69
N ALA A 59 -3.06 -0.35 31.57
CA ALA A 59 -4.20 -1.23 31.34
C ALA A 59 -5.23 -1.17 32.48
N ASP A 60 -4.77 -1.11 33.73
CA ASP A 60 -5.62 -0.94 34.91
C ASP A 60 -6.36 0.41 34.90
N SER A 61 -5.68 1.48 34.48
CA SER A 61 -6.27 2.82 34.41
C SER A 61 -7.22 3.03 33.22
N SER A 62 -7.04 2.28 32.13
CA SER A 62 -7.74 2.49 30.86
C SER A 62 -8.13 1.16 30.18
N PRO A 63 -9.14 0.45 30.70
CA PRO A 63 -9.50 -0.89 30.22
C PRO A 63 -9.91 -0.98 28.74
N LEU A 64 -10.34 0.14 28.14
CA LEU A 64 -10.72 0.23 26.72
C LEU A 64 -9.56 -0.04 25.76
N TYR A 65 -8.32 0.18 26.20
CA TYR A 65 -7.11 -0.02 25.38
C TYR A 65 -6.37 -1.32 25.71
N CYS A 66 -6.91 -2.19 26.58
CA CYS A 66 -6.23 -3.41 27.01
C CYS A 66 -5.80 -4.32 25.84
N VAL A 67 -6.61 -4.43 24.79
CA VAL A 67 -6.27 -5.25 23.62
C VAL A 67 -5.09 -4.64 22.83
N GLU A 68 -5.09 -3.32 22.64
CA GLU A 68 -4.02 -2.59 21.94
C GLU A 68 -2.71 -2.61 22.75
N LEU A 69 -2.78 -2.32 24.06
CA LEU A 69 -1.65 -2.43 24.97
C LEU A 69 -1.10 -3.86 25.04
N GLY A 70 -1.98 -4.86 24.96
CA GLY A 70 -1.63 -6.27 24.87
C GLY A 70 -0.77 -6.59 23.65
N GLN A 71 -1.08 -5.99 22.50
CA GLN A 71 -0.28 -6.16 21.28
C GLN A 71 1.13 -5.56 21.44
N HIS A 72 1.25 -4.38 22.04
CA HIS A 72 2.57 -3.78 22.34
C HIS A 72 3.38 -4.61 23.34
N VAL A 73 2.74 -5.21 24.34
CA VAL A 73 3.38 -6.15 25.27
C VAL A 73 3.89 -7.39 24.53
N VAL A 74 3.12 -7.94 23.59
CA VAL A 74 3.55 -9.07 22.74
C VAL A 74 4.77 -8.69 21.90
N ASP A 75 4.76 -7.51 21.26
CA ASP A 75 5.86 -7.04 20.42
C ASP A 75 7.14 -6.83 21.25
N LEU A 76 7.01 -6.28 22.45
CA LEU A 76 8.12 -6.08 23.36
C LEU A 76 8.76 -7.41 23.80
N ILE A 77 7.94 -8.42 24.11
CA ILE A 77 8.41 -9.77 24.46
C ILE A 77 9.07 -10.44 23.25
N ARG A 78 8.49 -10.32 22.05
CA ARG A 78 9.07 -10.84 20.80
C ARG A 78 10.42 -10.20 20.50
N LEU A 79 10.52 -8.88 20.64
CA LEU A 79 11.76 -8.14 20.44
C LEU A 79 12.84 -8.63 21.41
N PHE A 80 12.51 -8.79 22.70
CA PHE A 80 13.45 -9.30 23.69
C PHE A 80 13.93 -10.72 23.36
N ASN A 81 13.02 -11.62 22.96
CA ASN A 81 13.36 -12.99 22.57
C ASN A 81 14.27 -13.02 21.34
N ASN A 82 13.92 -12.27 20.30
CA ASN A 82 14.65 -12.20 19.05
C ASN A 82 16.07 -11.63 19.26
N GLN A 83 16.18 -10.53 20.01
CA GLN A 83 17.49 -9.94 20.34
C GLN A 83 18.34 -10.86 21.21
N SER A 84 17.72 -11.57 22.18
CA SER A 84 18.44 -12.55 23.01
C SER A 84 18.97 -13.72 22.17
N CYS A 85 18.17 -14.26 21.25
CA CYS A 85 18.60 -15.30 20.32
C CYS A 85 19.70 -14.80 19.38
N GLN A 86 19.57 -13.61 18.80
CA GLN A 86 20.56 -13.05 17.90
C GLN A 86 21.90 -12.78 18.60
N LEU A 87 21.88 -12.20 19.80
CA LEU A 87 23.08 -11.82 20.54
C LEU A 87 23.79 -13.04 21.15
N VAL A 88 23.04 -14.02 21.65
CA VAL A 88 23.60 -15.19 22.37
C VAL A 88 23.74 -16.42 21.46
N LEU A 89 22.67 -16.87 20.81
CA LEU A 89 22.70 -18.06 19.94
C LEU A 89 23.32 -17.76 18.57
N GLY A 90 23.03 -16.60 18.00
CA GLY A 90 23.63 -16.12 16.73
C GLY A 90 25.04 -15.53 16.87
N ALA A 91 25.62 -15.63 18.07
CA ALA A 91 26.90 -15.02 18.47
C ALA A 91 27.01 -13.52 18.12
N GLY A 92 25.89 -12.81 18.00
CA GLY A 92 25.85 -11.40 17.64
C GLY A 92 26.64 -10.52 18.60
N ALA A 93 26.62 -10.83 19.90
CA ALA A 93 27.34 -10.07 20.93
C ALA A 93 28.87 -10.14 20.79
N VAL A 94 29.42 -11.11 20.07
CA VAL A 94 30.85 -11.16 19.72
C VAL A 94 31.20 -10.05 18.71
N ARG A 95 30.28 -9.77 17.78
CA ARG A 95 30.45 -8.75 16.72
C ARG A 95 30.07 -7.36 17.18
N THR A 96 29.03 -7.23 18.00
CA THR A 96 28.42 -5.93 18.33
C THR A 96 28.71 -5.43 19.75
N ALA A 97 28.98 -6.33 20.70
CA ALA A 97 29.20 -5.98 22.12
C ALA A 97 30.64 -6.26 22.60
N GLY A 98 31.55 -6.60 21.69
CA GLY A 98 32.98 -6.79 21.98
C GLY A 98 33.31 -8.01 22.85
N LEU A 99 32.38 -8.97 22.99
CA LEU A 99 32.66 -10.21 23.70
C LEU A 99 33.63 -11.09 22.90
N ARG A 100 34.64 -11.66 23.56
CA ARG A 100 35.58 -12.58 22.88
C ARG A 100 34.92 -13.91 22.49
N SER A 101 33.97 -14.39 23.29
CA SER A 101 33.25 -15.65 23.06
C SER A 101 31.96 -15.71 23.89
N ILE A 102 30.95 -16.43 23.41
CA ILE A 102 29.75 -16.77 24.19
C ILE A 102 30.05 -17.97 25.08
N SER A 103 30.22 -17.73 26.38
CA SER A 103 30.43 -18.80 27.38
C SER A 103 29.11 -19.39 27.92
N ALA A 104 29.19 -20.56 28.57
CA ALA A 104 28.07 -21.22 29.26
C ALA A 104 27.33 -20.32 30.26
N LYS A 105 28.03 -19.34 30.87
CA LYS A 105 27.41 -18.35 31.76
C LYS A 105 26.41 -17.45 31.04
N HIS A 106 26.71 -17.02 29.81
CA HIS A 106 25.81 -16.16 29.02
C HIS A 106 24.56 -16.93 28.59
N LEU A 107 24.75 -18.19 28.17
CA LEU A 107 23.66 -19.11 27.85
C LEU A 107 22.75 -19.35 29.06
N ALA A 108 23.33 -19.63 30.23
CA ALA A 108 22.57 -19.86 31.46
C ALA A 108 21.74 -18.64 31.88
N LEU A 109 22.31 -17.44 31.85
CA LEU A 109 21.60 -16.20 32.22
C LEU A 109 20.52 -15.80 31.19
N SER A 110 20.78 -16.00 29.90
CA SER A 110 19.79 -15.76 28.84
C SER A 110 18.64 -16.77 28.94
N CYS A 111 18.95 -18.04 29.20
CA CYS A 111 17.96 -19.10 29.39
C CYS A 111 17.08 -18.84 30.62
N GLU A 112 17.68 -18.51 31.76
CA GLU A 112 16.94 -18.17 32.99
C GLU A 112 16.05 -16.92 32.80
N SER A 113 16.52 -15.93 32.04
CA SER A 113 15.73 -14.73 31.71
C SER A 113 14.52 -15.04 30.82
N CYS A 114 14.71 -15.83 29.76
CA CYS A 114 13.61 -16.23 28.87
C CYS A 114 12.63 -17.17 29.57
N TYR A 115 13.12 -18.07 30.41
CA TYR A 115 12.26 -18.98 31.18
C TYR A 115 11.38 -18.23 32.16
N MET A 116 11.94 -17.25 32.88
CA MET A 116 11.13 -16.45 33.81
C MET A 116 10.08 -15.62 33.07
N LEU A 117 10.42 -15.03 31.91
CA LEU A 117 9.44 -14.35 31.06
C LEU A 117 8.31 -15.28 30.61
N ALA A 118 8.64 -16.50 30.19
CA ALA A 118 7.65 -17.50 29.78
C ALA A 118 6.66 -17.85 30.91
N GLN A 119 7.11 -17.84 32.17
CA GLN A 119 6.26 -18.07 33.34
C GLN A 119 5.28 -16.91 33.62
N LEU A 120 5.55 -15.70 33.11
CA LEU A 120 4.68 -14.53 33.27
C LEU A 120 3.63 -14.41 32.16
N ILE A 121 3.86 -15.02 30.98
CA ILE A 121 2.96 -14.93 29.82
C ILE A 121 1.51 -15.30 30.16
N PRO A 122 1.20 -16.37 30.92
CA PRO A 122 -0.18 -16.70 31.26
C PRO A 122 -0.90 -15.59 32.04
N ALA A 123 -0.21 -14.95 33.00
CA ALA A 123 -0.78 -13.86 33.78
C ALA A 123 -1.01 -12.60 32.93
N LEU A 124 -0.06 -12.27 32.05
CA LEU A 124 -0.21 -11.16 31.11
C LEU A 124 -1.38 -11.39 30.15
N ARG A 125 -1.56 -12.62 29.65
CA ARG A 125 -2.72 -12.98 28.81
C ARG A 125 -4.04 -12.75 29.54
N THR A 126 -4.13 -13.12 30.82
CA THR A 126 -5.35 -12.89 31.60
C THR A 126 -5.68 -11.40 31.73
N VAL A 127 -4.69 -10.52 31.84
CA VAL A 127 -4.94 -9.08 31.98
C VAL A 127 -5.31 -8.42 30.65
N PHE A 128 -4.54 -8.69 29.59
CA PHE A 128 -4.71 -7.99 28.31
C PHE A 128 -5.72 -8.63 27.36
N LEU A 129 -6.05 -9.91 27.55
CA LEU A 129 -7.00 -10.67 26.71
C LEU A 129 -8.29 -11.06 27.46
N ALA A 130 -8.48 -10.62 28.71
CA ALA A 130 -9.77 -10.75 29.35
C ALA A 130 -10.78 -9.79 28.67
N PRO A 131 -12.03 -10.23 28.43
CA PRO A 131 -13.08 -9.33 27.99
C PRO A 131 -13.27 -8.23 29.04
N PRO A 132 -13.46 -6.96 28.63
CA PRO A 132 -13.62 -5.86 29.59
C PRO A 132 -14.79 -6.16 30.53
N PRO A 133 -14.69 -5.84 31.84
CA PRO A 133 -15.85 -5.90 32.71
C PRO A 133 -16.93 -4.99 32.12
N ALA A 134 -18.16 -5.51 32.03
CA ALA A 134 -19.30 -4.76 31.52
C ALA A 134 -19.55 -3.55 32.42
N SER A 135 -18.98 -2.39 32.05
CA SER A 135 -19.41 -1.12 32.60
C SER A 135 -20.86 -0.90 32.16
N PRO A 136 -21.77 -0.53 33.07
CA PRO A 136 -23.13 -0.19 32.70
C PRO A 136 -23.06 1.09 31.84
N LEU A 137 -23.16 0.92 30.53
CA LEU A 137 -23.41 2.03 29.62
C LEU A 137 -24.73 2.70 30.06
N PRO A 138 -24.83 4.04 29.97
CA PRO A 138 -26.13 4.70 30.03
C PRO A 138 -27.06 4.00 29.05
N GLN A 139 -28.26 3.63 29.48
CA GLN A 139 -29.28 3.03 28.62
C GLN A 139 -29.66 4.03 27.51
N GLN A 140 -28.90 4.03 26.43
CA GLN A 140 -29.39 4.45 25.14
C GLN A 140 -29.94 3.17 24.48
N GLN A 141 -31.23 3.19 24.17
CA GLN A 141 -31.84 2.13 23.38
C GLN A 141 -31.04 2.04 22.07
N PRO A 142 -30.45 0.87 21.74
CA PRO A 142 -29.81 0.72 20.44
C PRO A 142 -30.87 0.96 19.37
N LEU A 143 -30.59 1.88 18.45
CA LEU A 143 -31.40 2.08 17.26
C LEU A 143 -31.37 0.77 16.46
N GLN A 144 -32.44 0.01 16.56
CA GLN A 144 -32.58 -1.28 15.90
C GLN A 144 -33.12 -1.06 14.51
N GLN A 145 -32.32 -1.44 13.51
CA GLN A 145 -32.81 -1.61 12.17
C GLN A 145 -33.16 -3.07 11.98
N GLN A 146 -34.40 -3.35 11.59
CA GLN A 146 -34.79 -4.67 11.14
C GLN A 146 -34.69 -4.71 9.63
N LEU A 147 -34.01 -5.72 9.11
CA LEU A 147 -34.28 -6.23 7.78
C LEU A 147 -35.74 -6.69 7.77
N VAL A 148 -36.62 -5.91 7.14
CA VAL A 148 -37.98 -6.36 6.84
C VAL A 148 -37.98 -6.76 5.39
N GLN A 149 -37.71 -8.03 5.13
CA GLN A 149 -38.13 -8.64 3.90
C GLN A 149 -38.62 -10.07 4.14
N GLY A 150 -39.86 -10.31 3.71
CA GLY A 150 -40.54 -11.59 3.77
C GLY A 150 -39.80 -12.63 2.95
N ASP A 151 -39.25 -13.63 3.64
CA ASP A 151 -40.02 -14.83 3.89
C ASP A 151 -40.02 -15.06 5.41
N ASP A 152 -41.19 -15.29 5.98
CA ASP A 152 -41.28 -16.05 7.23
C ASP A 152 -40.50 -17.34 6.95
N VAL A 153 -39.41 -17.61 7.67
CA VAL A 153 -38.74 -18.91 7.57
C VAL A 153 -39.76 -19.88 8.14
N GLY A 154 -40.62 -20.37 7.24
CA GLY A 154 -41.81 -21.11 7.59
C GLY A 154 -41.43 -22.18 8.59
N SER A 155 -42.29 -22.35 9.59
CA SER A 155 -42.23 -23.37 10.64
C SER A 155 -42.01 -24.82 10.13
N ASP A 156 -41.88 -25.02 8.82
CA ASP A 156 -42.06 -26.27 8.10
C ASP A 156 -40.81 -26.71 7.31
N SER A 157 -39.60 -26.20 7.62
CA SER A 157 -38.36 -26.78 7.07
C SER A 157 -37.27 -27.03 8.12
N LEU A 158 -37.56 -27.93 9.05
CA LEU A 158 -36.59 -28.73 9.83
C LEU A 158 -35.80 -29.70 8.91
N GLY A 159 -35.24 -29.21 7.81
CA GLY A 159 -34.71 -30.03 6.71
C GLY A 159 -33.18 -30.06 6.59
N GLY A 160 -32.42 -29.32 7.39
CA GLY A 160 -30.96 -29.26 7.23
C GLY A 160 -30.49 -28.72 5.87
N ILE A 161 -31.34 -27.95 5.18
CA ILE A 161 -31.05 -27.31 3.90
C ILE A 161 -30.61 -25.86 4.17
N TRP A 162 -29.59 -25.38 3.47
CA TRP A 162 -29.13 -23.99 3.55
C TRP A 162 -30.08 -23.06 2.78
N HIS A 163 -30.39 -21.90 3.37
CA HIS A 163 -31.22 -20.85 2.77
C HIS A 163 -30.43 -19.54 2.71
N GLU A 164 -30.48 -18.87 1.55
CA GLU A 164 -29.92 -17.53 1.38
C GLU A 164 -30.95 -16.47 1.81
N MET A 165 -30.49 -15.43 2.50
CA MET A 165 -31.30 -14.27 2.88
C MET A 165 -30.62 -13.00 2.38
N VAL A 166 -31.34 -12.19 1.62
CA VAL A 166 -30.87 -10.91 1.07
C VAL A 166 -31.86 -9.82 1.45
N GLY A 167 -31.36 -8.65 1.83
CA GLY A 167 -32.20 -7.47 2.05
C GLY A 167 -31.38 -6.20 2.16
N LEU A 168 -32.07 -5.07 2.07
CA LEU A 168 -31.48 -3.73 2.19
C LEU A 168 -31.63 -3.21 3.62
N MET A 169 -30.62 -2.48 4.08
CA MET A 169 -30.64 -1.79 5.38
C MET A 169 -30.40 -0.30 5.16
N THR A 170 -31.25 0.55 5.72
CA THR A 170 -31.15 2.00 5.60
C THR A 170 -30.90 2.61 6.97
N PRO A 171 -29.67 3.04 7.32
CA PRO A 171 -29.31 3.55 8.65
C PRO A 171 -30.18 4.72 9.10
N THR A 172 -30.62 4.71 10.37
CA THR A 172 -31.42 5.77 11.00
C THR A 172 -30.52 6.88 11.52
N GLU A 173 -29.25 6.56 11.79
CA GLU A 173 -28.20 7.48 12.19
C GLU A 173 -26.83 6.96 11.73
N SER A 174 -25.85 7.84 11.66
CA SER A 174 -24.46 7.49 11.34
C SER A 174 -23.61 7.47 12.60
N THR A 175 -22.88 6.37 12.83
CA THR A 175 -21.92 6.24 13.93
C THR A 175 -20.78 5.28 13.59
N MET A 176 -19.59 5.53 14.16
CA MET A 176 -18.41 4.67 14.03
C MET A 176 -18.53 3.35 14.80
N ASP A 177 -19.43 3.33 15.79
CA ASP A 177 -19.66 2.16 16.63
C ASP A 177 -20.75 1.24 16.06
N ALA A 178 -21.23 1.50 14.84
CA ALA A 178 -22.21 0.67 14.18
C ALA A 178 -21.68 -0.77 14.02
N ARG A 179 -22.53 -1.75 14.32
CA ARG A 179 -22.24 -3.18 14.16
C ARG A 179 -23.41 -3.84 13.47
N LEU A 180 -23.12 -4.73 12.52
CA LEU A 180 -24.11 -5.66 12.02
C LEU A 180 -24.50 -6.62 13.16
N ALA A 181 -25.78 -6.70 13.47
CA ALA A 181 -26.31 -7.60 14.49
C ALA A 181 -27.43 -8.45 13.90
N ILE A 182 -27.26 -9.77 13.98
CA ILE A 182 -28.30 -10.74 13.60
C ILE A 182 -28.90 -11.28 14.89
N ARG A 183 -30.22 -11.17 15.07
CA ARG A 183 -30.93 -11.54 16.30
C ARG A 183 -32.06 -12.52 16.00
N PHE A 184 -32.23 -13.50 16.88
CA PHE A 184 -33.27 -14.53 16.76
C PHE A 184 -34.02 -14.66 18.07
N THR A 185 -35.31 -15.04 18.01
CA THR A 185 -36.15 -15.29 19.17
C THR A 185 -36.72 -16.70 19.10
N GLY A 186 -36.47 -17.52 20.13
CA GLY A 186 -36.97 -18.90 20.19
C GLY A 186 -35.95 -19.86 20.80
N ALA A 187 -36.33 -21.13 20.92
CA ALA A 187 -35.44 -22.21 21.36
C ALA A 187 -34.99 -23.04 20.14
N GLY A 188 -33.68 -23.29 20.01
CA GLY A 188 -33.13 -24.09 18.92
C GLY A 188 -31.66 -23.78 18.63
N TYR A 189 -31.13 -24.43 17.60
CA TYR A 189 -29.81 -24.15 17.02
C TYR A 189 -29.99 -23.58 15.61
N LEU A 190 -29.16 -22.60 15.27
CA LEU A 190 -29.09 -22.02 13.93
C LEU A 190 -27.64 -22.04 13.46
N CYS A 191 -27.43 -22.50 12.23
CA CYS A 191 -26.17 -22.39 11.53
C CYS A 191 -26.22 -21.20 10.58
N ILE A 192 -25.21 -20.33 10.64
CA ILE A 192 -25.09 -19.16 9.77
C ILE A 192 -23.72 -19.23 9.11
N GLU A 193 -23.69 -19.00 7.80
CA GLU A 193 -22.48 -18.95 7.00
C GLU A 193 -22.62 -17.83 5.95
N TRP A 194 -21.50 -17.34 5.41
CA TRP A 194 -21.45 -16.36 4.31
C TRP A 194 -22.19 -15.04 4.55
N VAL A 195 -22.02 -14.46 5.75
CA VAL A 195 -22.54 -13.12 6.06
C VAL A 195 -21.76 -12.06 5.27
N SER A 196 -22.46 -11.28 4.45
CA SER A 196 -21.91 -10.17 3.68
C SER A 196 -22.73 -8.90 3.89
N LEU A 197 -22.04 -7.76 3.93
CA LEU A 197 -22.63 -6.43 4.00
C LEU A 197 -21.86 -5.52 3.06
N MET A 198 -22.55 -5.04 2.02
CA MET A 198 -21.97 -4.13 1.03
C MET A 198 -22.70 -2.80 1.10
N PRO A 199 -21.98 -1.67 1.06
CA PRO A 199 -22.61 -0.37 1.04
C PRO A 199 -23.21 -0.08 -0.35
N GLU A 200 -24.32 0.65 -0.37
CA GLU A 200 -24.99 1.02 -1.63
C GLU A 200 -24.18 2.05 -2.43
N ASP A 201 -23.43 2.91 -1.75
CA ASP A 201 -22.57 3.95 -2.35
C ASP A 201 -21.24 3.41 -2.89
N ALA A 202 -21.23 2.14 -3.31
CA ALA A 202 -20.10 1.55 -4.01
C ALA A 202 -19.79 2.29 -5.32
N TRP A 203 -18.56 2.13 -5.82
CA TRP A 203 -18.14 2.73 -7.08
C TRP A 203 -19.06 2.25 -8.21
N ASN A 204 -19.86 3.18 -8.74
CA ASN A 204 -20.68 2.99 -9.94
C ASN A 204 -20.36 4.13 -10.90
N PRO A 205 -19.43 3.92 -11.83
CA PRO A 205 -19.04 4.93 -12.80
C PRO A 205 -20.14 5.03 -13.87
N PRO A 206 -20.50 6.24 -14.31
CA PRO A 206 -21.37 6.37 -15.47
C PRO A 206 -20.66 5.78 -16.69
N LYS A 207 -21.29 4.81 -17.36
CA LYS A 207 -20.81 4.27 -18.64
C LYS A 207 -20.57 5.45 -19.60
N ALA A 208 -19.43 5.45 -20.29
CA ALA A 208 -19.00 6.51 -21.20
C ALA A 208 -19.99 6.82 -22.34
N ASP A 209 -20.97 5.94 -22.55
CA ASP A 209 -21.99 6.03 -23.60
C ASP A 209 -23.20 6.91 -23.21
N ALA A 210 -23.27 7.38 -21.96
CA ALA A 210 -24.37 8.25 -21.48
C ALA A 210 -24.10 9.77 -21.69
N GLN A 211 -23.01 10.13 -22.35
CA GLN A 211 -22.61 11.52 -22.59
C GLN A 211 -22.80 11.98 -24.06
N GLU A 212 -23.79 11.44 -24.76
CA GLU A 212 -24.40 12.12 -25.90
C GLU A 212 -25.93 12.07 -25.76
N ASN A 213 -26.53 13.24 -25.52
CA ASN A 213 -27.97 13.54 -25.38
C ASN A 213 -28.50 13.70 -23.94
N THR A 214 -28.07 14.74 -23.24
CA THR A 214 -28.92 15.44 -22.26
C THR A 214 -28.72 16.96 -22.39
N LYS A 215 -29.13 17.50 -23.54
CA LYS A 215 -29.81 18.80 -23.57
C LYS A 215 -31.26 18.45 -23.91
N ASP A 216 -32.18 18.92 -23.07
CA ASP A 216 -33.64 18.75 -23.19
C ASP A 216 -34.19 17.47 -22.53
N ALA A 217 -34.26 17.49 -21.19
CA ALA A 217 -35.28 16.78 -20.41
C ALA A 217 -35.30 17.37 -18.99
N GLU A 218 -35.88 18.56 -18.86
CA GLU A 218 -36.54 18.95 -17.60
C GLU A 218 -37.89 18.26 -17.57
N ASP A 219 -38.27 17.77 -16.39
CA ASP A 219 -39.56 17.17 -16.01
C ASP A 219 -39.93 15.81 -16.64
N GLU A 220 -40.00 14.77 -15.79
CA GLU A 220 -41.15 13.85 -15.70
C GLU A 220 -40.94 12.78 -14.60
N ASP A 221 -41.72 12.94 -13.53
CA ASP A 221 -42.40 11.95 -12.68
C ASP A 221 -41.68 10.65 -12.23
N GLU A 222 -41.23 10.68 -10.97
CA GLU A 222 -41.05 9.50 -10.12
C GLU A 222 -42.42 8.97 -9.65
N GLU A 223 -42.93 7.89 -10.24
CA GLU A 223 -43.75 6.93 -9.48
C GLU A 223 -43.89 5.57 -10.17
N SER A 224 -43.67 4.52 -9.37
CA SER A 224 -44.04 3.11 -9.58
C SER A 224 -43.22 2.25 -10.54
N LYS A 225 -42.21 1.55 -9.99
CA LYS A 225 -42.04 0.11 -10.24
C LYS A 225 -41.72 -0.61 -8.94
N ALA A 226 -42.55 -1.60 -8.64
CA ALA A 226 -42.48 -2.45 -7.47
C ALA A 226 -41.17 -3.25 -7.42
N ALA A 227 -40.75 -3.53 -6.20
CA ALA A 227 -39.55 -4.25 -5.82
C ALA A 227 -39.49 -5.67 -6.39
N ASP A 228 -38.63 -5.86 -7.38
CA ASP A 228 -37.90 -7.12 -7.54
C ASP A 228 -36.52 -6.90 -6.89
N LEU A 229 -36.22 -7.63 -5.81
CA LEU A 229 -34.89 -7.66 -5.24
C LEU A 229 -33.92 -8.18 -6.29
N PRO A 230 -32.87 -7.43 -6.65
CA PRO A 230 -31.86 -7.98 -7.51
C PRO A 230 -31.13 -9.08 -6.74
N ALA A 231 -31.25 -10.33 -7.21
CA ALA A 231 -30.13 -11.25 -7.09
C ALA A 231 -28.87 -10.48 -7.50
N LEU A 232 -27.76 -10.64 -6.77
CA LEU A 232 -26.44 -10.15 -7.16
C LEU A 232 -26.08 -10.77 -8.52
N ARG A 233 -26.63 -10.20 -9.60
CA ARG A 233 -26.37 -10.54 -10.97
C ARG A 233 -25.05 -9.89 -11.32
N PHE A 234 -24.09 -10.71 -11.72
CA PHE A 234 -22.75 -10.33 -12.17
C PHE A 234 -22.71 -9.54 -13.51
N SER A 235 -23.81 -8.95 -14.00
CA SER A 235 -23.83 -8.35 -15.35
C SER A 235 -24.38 -6.93 -15.49
N ASP A 236 -25.09 -6.38 -14.50
CA ASP A 236 -25.74 -5.07 -14.68
C ASP A 236 -25.20 -3.96 -13.74
N LYS A 237 -24.36 -4.31 -12.76
CA LYS A 237 -23.66 -3.36 -11.87
C LYS A 237 -22.21 -3.78 -11.65
N PRO A 238 -21.25 -2.83 -11.63
CA PRO A 238 -19.84 -3.11 -11.35
C PRO A 238 -19.64 -3.71 -9.95
N TYR A 239 -18.52 -4.42 -9.76
CA TYR A 239 -18.13 -4.92 -8.44
C TYR A 239 -18.08 -3.76 -7.42
N PRO A 240 -18.57 -3.93 -6.17
CA PRO A 240 -18.80 -2.81 -5.27
C PRO A 240 -17.51 -2.32 -4.60
N PHE A 241 -16.60 -1.72 -5.38
CA PHE A 241 -15.39 -1.11 -4.84
C PHE A 241 -15.74 0.09 -3.95
N ASN A 242 -14.87 0.38 -2.99
CA ASN A 242 -15.01 1.59 -2.19
C ASN A 242 -14.86 2.84 -3.08
N ARG A 243 -15.96 3.59 -3.25
CA ARG A 243 -16.02 4.74 -4.16
C ARG A 243 -14.96 5.80 -3.87
N ALA A 244 -14.71 6.11 -2.60
CA ALA A 244 -13.76 7.15 -2.21
C ALA A 244 -12.32 6.76 -2.58
N LEU A 245 -11.96 5.48 -2.39
CA LEU A 245 -10.63 4.97 -2.75
C LEU A 245 -10.45 4.85 -4.26
N VAL A 246 -11.43 4.32 -5.00
CA VAL A 246 -11.35 4.28 -6.47
C VAL A 246 -11.27 5.69 -7.05
N LYS A 247 -12.00 6.66 -6.49
CA LYS A 247 -11.87 8.07 -6.89
C LYS A 247 -10.46 8.62 -6.65
N ALA A 248 -9.84 8.27 -5.52
CA ALA A 248 -8.46 8.66 -5.21
C ALA A 248 -7.47 8.08 -6.23
N LEU A 249 -7.65 6.82 -6.62
CA LEU A 249 -6.84 6.17 -7.66
C LEU A 249 -7.06 6.81 -9.04
N SER A 250 -8.33 7.01 -9.43
CA SER A 250 -8.70 7.66 -10.70
C SER A 250 -8.11 9.08 -10.81
N ASP A 251 -8.08 9.83 -9.70
CA ASP A 251 -7.49 11.17 -9.65
C ASP A 251 -5.97 11.22 -9.92
N MET A 252 -5.28 10.09 -9.82
CA MET A 252 -3.86 9.95 -10.16
C MET A 252 -3.64 9.59 -11.63
N GLN A 253 -4.66 9.09 -12.34
CA GLN A 253 -4.55 8.58 -13.72
C GLN A 253 -3.38 7.58 -13.92
N PRO A 254 -3.34 6.48 -13.13
CA PRO A 254 -2.24 5.52 -13.20
C PRO A 254 -2.15 4.90 -14.59
N GLN A 255 -0.93 4.79 -15.12
CA GLN A 255 -0.71 4.17 -16.44
C GLN A 255 -0.68 2.64 -16.37
N PHE A 256 -0.40 2.08 -15.20
CA PHE A 256 -0.45 0.64 -14.96
C PHE A 256 -0.75 0.32 -13.48
N MET A 257 -1.19 -0.91 -13.20
CA MET A 257 -1.34 -1.45 -11.85
C MET A 257 -0.75 -2.86 -11.75
N ARG A 258 0.12 -3.09 -10.76
CA ARG A 258 0.73 -4.40 -10.45
C ARG A 258 -0.04 -5.11 -9.35
N PHE A 259 -0.47 -6.35 -9.59
CA PHE A 259 -1.28 -7.16 -8.68
C PHE A 259 -1.12 -8.66 -9.01
N PRO A 260 -1.27 -9.61 -8.07
CA PRO A 260 -1.55 -9.50 -6.63
C PRO A 260 -0.28 -9.42 -5.79
N GLY A 261 0.80 -8.88 -6.37
CA GLY A 261 2.18 -9.09 -5.94
C GLY A 261 2.61 -8.50 -4.59
N GLY A 262 3.92 -8.33 -4.52
CA GLY A 262 4.69 -8.41 -3.29
C GLY A 262 4.67 -9.83 -2.74
N ALA A 263 5.12 -9.98 -1.50
CA ALA A 263 5.16 -11.28 -0.82
C ALA A 263 3.80 -12.01 -0.76
N PHE A 264 2.66 -11.33 -0.98
CA PHE A 264 1.34 -11.97 -1.01
C PHE A 264 1.25 -13.11 -2.03
N VAL A 265 1.84 -12.95 -3.22
CA VAL A 265 1.83 -13.99 -4.26
C VAL A 265 2.73 -15.18 -3.89
N GLU A 266 3.81 -14.93 -3.14
CA GLU A 266 4.79 -15.93 -2.71
C GLU A 266 4.32 -16.80 -1.55
N GLY A 267 3.58 -16.22 -0.59
CA GLY A 267 3.37 -16.83 0.72
C GLY A 267 4.65 -16.89 1.57
N VAL A 268 4.52 -17.28 2.84
CA VAL A 268 5.69 -17.62 3.68
C VAL A 268 6.26 -18.96 3.20
N ASP A 269 5.37 -19.91 2.95
CA ASP A 269 5.59 -21.19 2.28
C ASP A 269 4.54 -21.36 1.16
N LEU A 270 4.71 -22.35 0.28
CA LEU A 270 3.85 -22.59 -0.87
C LEU A 270 2.43 -23.02 -0.49
N GLY A 271 2.19 -23.45 0.75
CA GLY A 271 0.85 -23.72 1.28
C GLY A 271 0.08 -22.44 1.62
N THR A 272 0.79 -21.33 1.83
CA THR A 272 0.22 -19.99 2.07
C THR A 272 0.31 -19.05 0.87
N ALA A 273 0.90 -19.52 -0.23
CA ALA A 273 1.00 -18.79 -1.47
C ALA A 273 -0.36 -18.66 -2.17
N LEU A 274 -0.55 -17.56 -2.92
CA LEU A 274 -1.77 -17.35 -3.67
C LEU A 274 -1.95 -18.39 -4.79
N ARG A 275 -3.15 -18.97 -4.88
CA ARG A 275 -3.63 -19.73 -6.03
C ARG A 275 -4.83 -19.02 -6.64
N TRP A 276 -4.66 -18.37 -7.79
CA TRP A 276 -5.67 -17.45 -8.32
C TRP A 276 -7.05 -18.09 -8.54
N LYS A 277 -7.10 -19.41 -8.78
CA LYS A 277 -8.35 -20.16 -9.01
C LYS A 277 -9.30 -20.12 -7.81
N SER A 278 -8.81 -19.94 -6.59
CA SER A 278 -9.65 -19.76 -5.39
C SER A 278 -10.19 -18.33 -5.26
N THR A 279 -9.74 -17.41 -6.12
CA THR A 279 -10.10 -15.99 -6.11
C THR A 279 -11.14 -15.64 -7.18
N VAL A 280 -11.71 -16.63 -7.87
CA VAL A 280 -12.72 -16.42 -8.92
C VAL A 280 -13.96 -17.27 -8.66
N GLY A 281 -15.06 -16.96 -9.34
CA GLY A 281 -16.39 -17.44 -9.00
C GLY A 281 -17.04 -16.62 -7.88
N PRO A 282 -18.16 -17.08 -7.31
CA PRO A 282 -18.93 -16.30 -6.34
C PRO A 282 -18.10 -15.96 -5.09
N PRO A 283 -17.90 -14.67 -4.75
CA PRO A 283 -17.03 -14.24 -3.64
C PRO A 283 -17.34 -14.88 -2.30
N GLU A 284 -18.62 -15.05 -1.98
CA GLU A 284 -19.09 -15.66 -0.75
C GLU A 284 -18.68 -17.14 -0.63
N ARG A 285 -18.40 -17.82 -1.74
CA ARG A 285 -17.96 -19.23 -1.77
C ARG A 285 -16.45 -19.38 -1.84
N ARG A 286 -15.69 -18.28 -1.89
CA ARG A 286 -14.23 -18.33 -1.95
C ARG A 286 -13.70 -18.73 -0.57
N PRO A 287 -12.80 -19.73 -0.49
CA PRO A 287 -12.30 -20.19 0.80
C PRO A 287 -11.41 -19.14 1.50
N GLY A 288 -10.87 -18.19 0.74
CA GLY A 288 -9.78 -17.34 1.19
C GLY A 288 -8.50 -18.14 1.43
N HIS A 289 -7.49 -17.48 1.99
CA HIS A 289 -6.25 -18.13 2.42
C HIS A 289 -5.54 -17.30 3.50
N PRO A 290 -4.65 -17.92 4.30
CA PRO A 290 -3.84 -17.17 5.25
C PRO A 290 -2.83 -16.28 4.53
N ASN A 291 -2.96 -14.97 4.68
CA ASN A 291 -1.91 -14.03 4.29
C ASN A 291 -0.83 -14.00 5.39
N ALA A 292 -0.04 -15.08 5.44
CA ALA A 292 0.94 -15.32 6.50
C ALA A 292 2.03 -14.25 6.57
N ASN A 293 2.33 -13.59 5.44
CA ASN A 293 3.32 -12.50 5.37
C ASN A 293 2.88 -11.25 6.13
N TRP A 294 1.57 -11.01 6.21
CA TRP A 294 1.00 -9.82 6.83
C TRP A 294 0.12 -10.12 8.06
N GLY A 295 -0.02 -11.39 8.43
CA GLY A 295 -0.60 -11.83 9.70
C GLY A 295 -2.12 -11.77 9.78
N TYR A 296 -2.83 -11.81 8.64
CA TYR A 296 -4.29 -11.80 8.60
C TYR A 296 -4.85 -12.84 7.61
N TRP A 297 -6.15 -13.13 7.70
CA TRP A 297 -6.84 -14.00 6.75
C TRP A 297 -7.34 -13.18 5.55
N SER A 298 -6.91 -13.53 4.34
CA SER A 298 -7.48 -12.97 3.10
C SER A 298 -8.78 -13.69 2.79
N THR A 299 -9.85 -12.95 2.51
CA THR A 299 -11.11 -13.54 2.02
C THR A 299 -11.04 -13.89 0.54
N ASP A 300 -10.06 -13.35 -0.19
CA ASP A 300 -9.94 -13.43 -1.65
C ASP A 300 -11.17 -12.89 -2.40
N GLY A 301 -11.94 -12.00 -1.76
CA GLY A 301 -13.05 -11.29 -2.39
C GLY A 301 -12.58 -10.32 -3.49
N LEU A 302 -11.39 -9.72 -3.32
CA LEU A 302 -10.68 -9.02 -4.39
C LEU A 302 -9.74 -10.01 -5.07
N GLY A 303 -10.22 -10.67 -6.13
CA GLY A 303 -9.49 -11.68 -6.88
C GLY A 303 -9.08 -11.23 -8.29
N LEU A 304 -8.74 -12.21 -9.14
CA LEU A 304 -8.32 -11.92 -10.51
C LEU A 304 -9.41 -11.17 -11.31
N PHE A 305 -10.66 -11.60 -11.23
CA PHE A 305 -11.76 -10.97 -11.98
C PHE A 305 -11.93 -9.50 -11.56
N GLU A 306 -12.03 -9.24 -10.25
CA GLU A 306 -12.22 -7.90 -9.72
C GLU A 306 -11.03 -6.98 -10.00
N PHE A 307 -9.80 -7.51 -9.98
CA PHE A 307 -8.62 -6.74 -10.37
C PHE A 307 -8.67 -6.29 -11.84
N MET A 308 -9.06 -7.19 -12.76
CA MET A 308 -9.16 -6.85 -14.18
C MET A 308 -10.26 -5.82 -14.44
N GLU A 309 -11.43 -5.96 -13.78
CA GLU A 309 -12.50 -4.95 -13.83
C GLU A 309 -12.04 -3.60 -13.30
N LEU A 310 -11.32 -3.55 -12.17
CA LEU A 310 -10.77 -2.32 -11.63
C LEU A 310 -9.75 -1.67 -12.58
N ALA A 311 -8.93 -2.49 -13.25
CA ALA A 311 -7.94 -2.00 -14.20
C ALA A 311 -8.60 -1.40 -15.46
N GLU A 312 -9.61 -2.07 -16.01
CA GLU A 312 -10.41 -1.58 -17.15
C GLU A 312 -11.13 -0.28 -16.78
N GLU A 313 -11.70 -0.22 -15.57
CA GLU A 313 -12.42 0.95 -15.05
C GLU A 313 -11.51 2.18 -14.85
N LEU A 314 -10.27 1.96 -14.42
CA LEU A 314 -9.28 3.03 -14.25
C LEU A 314 -8.54 3.40 -15.54
N ASP A 315 -8.87 2.75 -16.67
CA ASP A 315 -8.13 2.87 -17.94
C ASP A 315 -6.62 2.69 -17.76
N THR A 316 -6.24 1.64 -17.02
CA THR A 316 -4.86 1.39 -16.61
C THR A 316 -4.39 0.01 -17.07
N GLU A 317 -3.13 -0.11 -17.48
CA GLU A 317 -2.57 -1.39 -17.93
C GLU A 317 -2.42 -2.36 -16.75
N PRO A 318 -3.08 -3.53 -16.75
CA PRO A 318 -2.86 -4.54 -15.71
C PRO A 318 -1.49 -5.19 -15.88
N VAL A 319 -0.76 -5.34 -14.77
CA VAL A 319 0.48 -6.13 -14.68
C VAL A 319 0.22 -7.29 -13.73
N TRP A 320 -0.02 -8.47 -14.29
CA TRP A 320 -0.35 -9.67 -13.53
C TRP A 320 0.92 -10.38 -13.04
N VAL A 321 0.99 -10.63 -11.74
CA VAL A 321 2.12 -11.33 -11.10
C VAL A 321 1.73 -12.78 -10.83
N VAL A 322 2.58 -13.73 -11.26
CA VAL A 322 2.36 -15.17 -11.03
C VAL A 322 3.43 -15.75 -10.11
N ASN A 323 3.03 -16.68 -9.24
CA ASN A 323 3.97 -17.48 -8.49
C ASN A 323 4.60 -18.54 -9.40
N VAL A 324 5.93 -18.59 -9.43
CA VAL A 324 6.70 -19.56 -10.24
C VAL A 324 7.15 -20.77 -9.42
N GLY A 325 6.34 -21.24 -8.48
CA GLY A 325 6.65 -22.36 -7.60
C GLY A 325 7.71 -22.05 -6.54
N ILE A 326 7.78 -20.79 -6.09
CA ILE A 326 8.72 -20.31 -5.07
C ILE A 326 7.96 -19.47 -4.04
N SER A 327 8.39 -19.55 -2.78
CA SER A 327 7.90 -18.74 -1.67
C SER A 327 9.06 -18.11 -0.90
N GLN A 328 8.75 -17.39 0.17
CA GLN A 328 9.79 -16.82 1.04
C GLN A 328 10.67 -17.85 1.78
N SER A 329 10.23 -19.10 1.93
CA SER A 329 11.00 -20.10 2.69
C SER A 329 11.37 -21.34 1.89
N GLU A 330 10.71 -21.60 0.77
CA GLU A 330 10.93 -22.82 -0.02
C GLU A 330 10.81 -22.59 -1.53
N SER A 331 11.31 -23.56 -2.30
CA SER A 331 11.26 -23.55 -3.75
C SER A 331 11.02 -24.97 -4.23
N THR A 332 10.09 -25.14 -5.17
CA THR A 332 10.00 -26.40 -5.93
C THR A 332 11.28 -26.60 -6.75
N ASN A 333 11.58 -27.84 -7.11
CA ASN A 333 12.52 -28.09 -8.21
C ASN A 333 11.79 -27.97 -9.56
N PRO A 334 12.50 -27.93 -10.70
CA PRO A 334 11.88 -27.69 -12.01
C PRO A 334 10.83 -28.71 -12.44
N ASP A 335 10.89 -29.95 -11.94
CA ASP A 335 9.89 -30.98 -12.25
C ASP A 335 8.66 -30.85 -11.33
N GLN A 336 8.88 -30.48 -10.06
CA GLN A 336 7.83 -30.14 -9.10
C GLN A 336 7.03 -28.89 -9.51
N LEU A 337 7.67 -27.90 -10.13
CA LEU A 337 6.98 -26.76 -10.76
C LEU A 337 5.83 -27.21 -11.68
N ILE A 338 6.01 -28.35 -12.36
CA ILE A 338 5.02 -28.93 -13.28
C ILE A 338 4.06 -29.85 -12.51
N SER A 339 4.58 -30.81 -11.74
CA SER A 339 3.73 -31.81 -11.05
C SER A 339 2.81 -31.19 -10.01
N ASP A 340 3.26 -30.12 -9.36
CA ASP A 340 2.51 -29.40 -8.32
C ASP A 340 1.63 -28.30 -8.94
N GLY A 341 1.59 -28.23 -10.27
CA GLY A 341 0.65 -27.44 -11.05
C GLY A 341 0.91 -25.94 -11.08
N TRP A 342 2.07 -25.43 -10.64
CA TRP A 342 2.40 -23.99 -10.67
C TRP A 342 2.49 -23.45 -12.11
N LEU A 343 3.12 -24.22 -13.00
CA LEU A 343 3.16 -23.87 -14.42
C LEU A 343 1.74 -23.80 -15.02
N GLN A 344 0.92 -24.83 -14.77
CA GLN A 344 -0.44 -24.88 -15.31
C GLN A 344 -1.32 -23.78 -14.71
N ASP A 345 -1.13 -23.43 -13.43
CA ASP A 345 -1.85 -22.34 -12.79
C ASP A 345 -1.64 -21.00 -13.49
N THR A 346 -0.39 -20.70 -13.88
CA THR A 346 -0.05 -19.52 -14.68
C THR A 346 -0.79 -19.51 -16.01
N LEU A 347 -0.77 -20.64 -16.72
CA LEU A 347 -1.35 -20.73 -18.06
C LEU A 347 -2.88 -20.68 -18.04
N ASP A 348 -3.48 -21.24 -16.99
CA ASP A 348 -4.91 -21.18 -16.72
C ASP A 348 -5.35 -19.74 -16.43
N ALA A 349 -4.55 -18.94 -15.71
CA ALA A 349 -4.83 -17.52 -15.49
C ALA A 349 -4.82 -16.74 -16.82
N LEU A 350 -3.85 -17.03 -17.68
CA LEU A 350 -3.77 -16.40 -19.00
C LEU A 350 -4.93 -16.82 -19.91
N GLU A 351 -5.40 -18.06 -19.85
CA GLU A 351 -6.63 -18.48 -20.53
C GLU A 351 -7.86 -17.69 -20.03
N PHE A 352 -7.99 -17.54 -18.70
CA PHE A 352 -9.06 -16.73 -18.10
C PHE A 352 -9.07 -15.30 -18.64
N ILE A 353 -7.89 -14.69 -18.80
CA ILE A 353 -7.75 -13.27 -19.18
C ILE A 353 -7.89 -13.06 -20.70
N LEU A 354 -7.18 -13.86 -21.50
CA LEU A 354 -6.85 -13.53 -22.89
C LEU A 354 -7.68 -14.28 -23.94
N GLU A 355 -8.30 -15.40 -23.58
CA GLU A 355 -8.94 -16.28 -24.55
C GLU A 355 -10.45 -16.02 -24.64
N ASP A 356 -11.01 -16.29 -25.82
CA ASP A 356 -12.46 -16.36 -26.02
C ASP A 356 -13.03 -17.63 -25.38
N ALA A 357 -14.29 -17.55 -24.94
CA ALA A 357 -15.03 -18.70 -24.44
C ALA A 357 -15.25 -19.75 -25.55
N ALA A 358 -14.93 -21.01 -25.25
CA ALA A 358 -15.10 -22.16 -26.17
C ALA A 358 -15.24 -23.47 -25.36
N PRO A 359 -15.85 -24.54 -25.89
CA PRO A 359 -16.17 -25.75 -25.11
C PRO A 359 -14.99 -26.36 -24.32
N GLU A 360 -13.77 -26.29 -24.84
CA GLU A 360 -12.54 -26.78 -24.23
C GLU A 360 -11.82 -25.78 -23.31
N LYS A 361 -12.24 -24.51 -23.31
CA LYS A 361 -11.61 -23.40 -22.58
C LYS A 361 -12.29 -23.15 -21.25
N ARG A 362 -12.00 -24.02 -20.27
CA ARG A 362 -12.61 -24.01 -18.94
C ARG A 362 -12.58 -22.61 -18.30
N TRP A 363 -11.46 -21.91 -18.38
CA TRP A 363 -11.25 -20.68 -17.62
C TRP A 363 -11.86 -19.47 -18.33
N ALA A 364 -11.79 -19.41 -19.66
CA ALA A 364 -12.52 -18.41 -20.42
C ALA A 364 -14.05 -18.57 -20.27
N ASN A 365 -14.56 -19.82 -20.23
CA ASN A 365 -15.96 -20.08 -19.93
C ASN A 365 -16.36 -19.66 -18.51
N LEU A 366 -15.46 -19.83 -17.53
CA LEU A 366 -15.69 -19.35 -16.17
C LEU A 366 -15.80 -17.82 -16.16
N ARG A 367 -14.89 -17.09 -16.82
CA ARG A 367 -14.98 -15.62 -16.97
C ARG A 367 -16.33 -15.20 -17.58
N ALA A 368 -16.74 -15.85 -18.67
CA ALA A 368 -18.03 -15.60 -19.31
C ALA A 368 -19.22 -15.83 -18.35
N SER A 369 -19.20 -16.94 -17.59
CA SER A 369 -20.23 -17.22 -16.59
C SER A 369 -20.27 -16.22 -15.43
N MET A 370 -19.17 -15.50 -15.19
CA MET A 370 -19.06 -14.41 -14.24
C MET A 370 -19.47 -13.05 -14.84
N GLY A 371 -20.08 -13.04 -16.03
CA GLY A 371 -20.63 -11.83 -16.65
C GLY A 371 -19.70 -11.10 -17.62
N ARG A 372 -18.48 -11.62 -17.87
CA ARG A 372 -17.53 -11.05 -18.83
C ARG A 372 -17.24 -12.01 -19.98
N ASP A 373 -18.01 -11.91 -21.05
CA ASP A 373 -17.83 -12.76 -22.25
C ASP A 373 -16.51 -12.48 -22.98
N LEU A 374 -16.15 -11.19 -23.14
CA LEU A 374 -14.98 -10.78 -23.93
C LEU A 374 -13.68 -10.87 -23.13
N PRO A 375 -12.56 -11.25 -23.77
CA PRO A 375 -11.24 -11.17 -23.17
C PRO A 375 -10.86 -9.76 -22.76
N TRP A 376 -9.98 -9.66 -21.77
CA TRP A 376 -9.24 -8.43 -21.50
C TRP A 376 -7.94 -8.42 -22.32
N SER A 377 -7.40 -7.23 -22.52
CA SER A 377 -6.02 -7.08 -22.97
C SER A 377 -5.05 -7.25 -21.81
N LEU A 378 -3.91 -7.88 -22.08
CA LEU A 378 -2.78 -7.93 -21.16
C LEU A 378 -1.49 -7.79 -21.97
N THR A 379 -0.64 -6.85 -21.58
CA THR A 379 0.68 -6.66 -22.20
C THR A 379 1.77 -7.29 -21.36
N TYR A 380 1.68 -7.21 -20.03
CA TYR A 380 2.76 -7.57 -19.12
C TYR A 380 2.39 -8.67 -18.13
N VAL A 381 3.32 -9.59 -17.92
CA VAL A 381 3.25 -10.61 -16.86
C VAL A 381 4.58 -10.64 -16.12
N THR A 382 4.52 -10.52 -14.81
CA THR A 382 5.69 -10.69 -13.94
C THR A 382 5.78 -12.13 -13.47
N LEU A 383 6.93 -12.77 -13.68
CA LEU A 383 7.19 -14.16 -13.32
C LEU A 383 7.94 -14.23 -12.00
N GLY A 384 7.19 -14.44 -10.91
CA GLY A 384 7.67 -14.45 -9.53
C GLY A 384 7.57 -13.09 -8.83
N ASN A 385 8.04 -13.00 -7.59
CA ASN A 385 8.27 -11.78 -6.81
C ASN A 385 9.53 -11.94 -5.93
N GLU A 386 10.53 -11.06 -6.06
CA GLU A 386 11.73 -11.01 -5.19
C GLU A 386 12.57 -12.31 -5.05
N GLU A 387 12.36 -13.36 -5.86
CA GLU A 387 13.00 -14.66 -5.66
C GLU A 387 14.37 -14.82 -6.34
N CYS A 388 15.00 -13.76 -6.82
CA CYS A 388 16.20 -13.86 -7.67
C CYS A 388 17.32 -14.75 -7.10
N LEU A 389 17.53 -14.69 -5.77
CA LEU A 389 18.57 -15.44 -5.07
C LEU A 389 18.08 -16.81 -4.57
N ARG A 390 16.82 -17.18 -4.82
CA ARG A 390 16.26 -18.46 -4.45
C ARG A 390 16.74 -19.56 -5.40
N PRO A 391 16.90 -20.79 -4.91
CA PRO A 391 17.15 -21.94 -5.77
C PRO A 391 16.14 -22.02 -6.91
N TRP A 392 16.63 -22.41 -8.08
CA TRP A 392 15.83 -22.72 -9.27
C TRP A 392 15.13 -21.55 -9.99
N TYR A 393 15.18 -20.31 -9.47
CA TYR A 393 14.47 -19.18 -10.08
C TYR A 393 14.72 -19.03 -11.59
N ALA A 394 15.98 -18.99 -12.02
CA ALA A 394 16.31 -18.87 -13.44
C ALA A 394 15.75 -20.02 -14.31
N GLN A 395 15.76 -21.25 -13.79
CA GLN A 395 15.21 -22.41 -14.50
C GLN A 395 13.67 -22.39 -14.51
N HIS A 396 13.05 -21.91 -13.44
CA HIS A 396 11.60 -21.75 -13.35
C HIS A 396 11.12 -20.66 -14.29
N TYR A 397 11.81 -19.52 -14.30
CA TYR A 397 11.60 -18.45 -15.26
C TYR A 397 11.62 -18.99 -16.68
N GLU A 398 12.67 -19.71 -17.08
CA GLU A 398 12.79 -20.21 -18.45
C GLU A 398 11.68 -21.21 -18.81
N ARG A 399 11.34 -22.14 -17.91
CA ARG A 399 10.24 -23.11 -18.14
C ARG A 399 8.89 -22.42 -18.30
N VAL A 400 8.56 -21.49 -17.40
CA VAL A 400 7.30 -20.74 -17.44
C VAL A 400 7.25 -19.82 -18.66
N ALA A 401 8.32 -19.07 -18.90
CA ALA A 401 8.40 -18.13 -20.02
C ALA A 401 8.32 -18.85 -21.38
N SER A 402 9.03 -19.97 -21.55
CA SER A 402 8.93 -20.82 -22.75
C SER A 402 7.50 -21.32 -22.98
N ALA A 403 6.84 -21.79 -21.92
CA ALA A 403 5.46 -22.28 -22.01
C ALA A 403 4.45 -21.18 -22.33
N ILE A 404 4.65 -19.96 -21.80
CA ILE A 404 3.82 -18.80 -22.13
C ILE A 404 4.05 -18.39 -23.58
N ARG A 405 5.29 -18.21 -24.01
CA ARG A 405 5.64 -17.78 -25.38
C ARG A 405 5.12 -18.71 -26.46
N ALA A 406 5.05 -20.02 -26.18
CA ALA A 406 4.48 -21.00 -27.09
C ALA A 406 2.99 -20.75 -27.43
N ARG A 407 2.27 -19.99 -26.60
CA ARG A 407 0.82 -19.77 -26.73
C ARG A 407 0.47 -18.28 -26.89
N TYR A 408 1.18 -17.43 -26.16
CA TYR A 408 0.93 -16.01 -26.00
C TYR A 408 2.20 -15.21 -26.31
N SER A 409 2.75 -15.39 -27.52
CA SER A 409 4.04 -14.81 -27.93
C SER A 409 4.12 -13.27 -27.89
N ARG A 410 2.98 -12.59 -27.78
CA ARG A 410 2.89 -11.12 -27.68
C ARG A 410 3.12 -10.58 -26.27
N LEU A 411 3.02 -11.42 -25.24
CA LEU A 411 3.20 -10.98 -23.85
C LEU A 411 4.66 -10.59 -23.58
N LYS A 412 4.83 -9.46 -22.90
CA LYS A 412 6.11 -8.98 -22.42
C LYS A 412 6.31 -9.49 -21.00
N LEU A 413 7.29 -10.38 -20.84
CA LEU A 413 7.57 -11.03 -19.55
C LEU A 413 8.60 -10.22 -18.76
N ILE A 414 8.29 -9.98 -17.48
CA ILE A 414 9.16 -9.30 -16.53
C ILE A 414 9.76 -10.35 -15.59
N ALA A 415 11.09 -10.37 -15.48
CA ALA A 415 11.82 -11.19 -14.52
C ALA A 415 12.01 -10.42 -13.20
N ASN A 416 12.17 -11.07 -12.05
CA ASN A 416 12.41 -10.38 -10.77
C ASN A 416 13.84 -9.89 -10.59
N CYS A 417 14.73 -10.23 -11.51
CA CYS A 417 16.09 -9.69 -11.55
C CYS A 417 16.73 -9.84 -12.92
N ASP A 418 17.89 -9.21 -13.07
CA ASP A 418 18.71 -9.32 -14.27
C ASP A 418 19.34 -10.73 -14.34
N LEU A 419 18.68 -11.64 -15.06
CA LEU A 419 19.16 -13.01 -15.29
C LEU A 419 20.37 -13.06 -16.24
N GLY A 420 20.74 -11.92 -16.85
CA GLY A 420 21.89 -11.80 -17.72
C GLY A 420 21.66 -12.32 -19.14
N PRO A 421 22.74 -12.51 -19.91
CA PRO A 421 22.65 -12.95 -21.30
C PRO A 421 22.14 -14.39 -21.40
N GLY A 422 21.34 -14.69 -22.43
CA GLY A 422 20.78 -16.01 -22.69
C GLY A 422 19.33 -16.20 -22.24
N PHE A 423 18.81 -15.27 -21.43
CA PHE A 423 17.39 -15.22 -21.05
C PHE A 423 16.68 -14.13 -21.83
N ASP A 424 15.51 -14.44 -22.37
CA ASP A 424 14.64 -13.46 -22.99
C ASP A 424 13.66 -12.92 -21.95
N TYR A 425 13.61 -11.59 -21.78
CA TYR A 425 12.68 -10.85 -20.92
C TYR A 425 12.64 -9.41 -21.39
N ALA A 426 11.47 -8.78 -21.25
CA ALA A 426 11.25 -7.39 -21.63
C ALA A 426 11.95 -6.43 -20.67
N ALA A 427 11.89 -6.73 -19.37
CA ALA A 427 12.59 -6.02 -18.31
C ALA A 427 12.81 -6.93 -17.09
N TRP A 428 13.63 -6.44 -16.16
CA TRP A 428 13.75 -7.03 -14.84
C TRP A 428 13.25 -6.07 -13.75
N GLU A 429 12.69 -6.60 -12.66
CA GLU A 429 12.16 -5.82 -11.55
C GLU A 429 13.28 -5.31 -10.64
N PHE A 430 13.18 -4.05 -10.25
CA PHE A 430 14.06 -3.42 -9.28
C PHE A 430 13.24 -2.88 -8.12
N HIS A 431 13.52 -3.38 -6.91
CA HIS A 431 12.85 -2.95 -5.69
C HIS A 431 13.82 -2.14 -4.82
N THR A 432 13.35 -1.02 -4.24
CA THR A 432 14.20 -0.20 -3.38
C THR A 432 13.44 0.51 -2.26
N TYR A 433 13.81 0.19 -1.03
CA TYR A 433 13.33 0.82 0.18
C TYR A 433 14.52 1.39 0.96
N ARG A 434 14.71 2.71 0.91
CA ARG A 434 15.90 3.40 1.45
C ARG A 434 15.53 4.69 2.14
N ASP A 435 16.41 5.22 3.00
CA ASP A 435 16.23 6.57 3.54
C ASP A 435 16.15 7.61 2.41
N ALA A 436 15.46 8.74 2.67
CA ALA A 436 15.22 9.78 1.67
C ALA A 436 16.50 10.27 0.95
N GLY A 437 17.62 10.44 1.68
CA GLY A 437 18.87 10.90 1.07
C GLY A 437 19.47 9.86 0.13
N SER A 438 19.38 8.58 0.48
CA SER A 438 19.81 7.48 -0.38
C SER A 438 18.87 7.26 -1.57
N THR A 439 17.56 7.42 -1.40
CA THR A 439 16.58 7.40 -2.50
C THR A 439 16.88 8.49 -3.51
N PHE A 440 17.10 9.73 -3.08
CA PHE A 440 17.46 10.82 -3.99
C PHE A 440 18.78 10.53 -4.73
N ARG A 441 19.76 9.88 -4.07
CA ARG A 441 21.05 9.52 -4.68
C ARG A 441 20.97 8.47 -5.79
N LEU A 442 19.93 7.66 -5.84
CA LEU A 442 19.73 6.68 -6.92
C LEU A 442 19.61 7.34 -8.30
N ARG A 443 19.18 8.60 -8.39
CA ARG A 443 19.06 9.34 -9.66
C ARG A 443 20.36 9.30 -10.49
N THR A 444 21.53 9.40 -9.84
CA THR A 444 22.83 9.37 -10.51
C THR A 444 23.16 7.97 -11.01
N LEU A 445 22.85 6.94 -10.21
CA LEU A 445 23.02 5.55 -10.63
C LEU A 445 22.11 5.19 -11.81
N PHE A 446 20.91 5.77 -11.85
CA PHE A 446 19.95 5.56 -12.94
C PHE A 446 20.42 6.25 -14.23
N ASP A 447 20.98 7.47 -14.15
CA ASP A 447 21.57 8.15 -15.31
C ASP A 447 22.81 7.40 -15.87
N GLU A 448 23.55 6.69 -15.02
CA GLU A 448 24.73 5.90 -15.43
C GLU A 448 24.39 4.49 -15.91
N TYR A 449 23.14 4.04 -15.74
CA TYR A 449 22.74 2.68 -16.03
C TYR A 449 22.71 2.38 -17.55
N GLN A 450 23.45 1.36 -17.98
CA GLN A 450 23.55 0.95 -19.39
C GLN A 450 23.04 -0.47 -19.66
N GLY A 451 22.37 -1.09 -18.68
CA GLY A 451 21.90 -2.47 -18.80
C GLY A 451 20.59 -2.61 -19.59
N ARG A 452 19.94 -3.75 -19.37
CA ARG A 452 18.63 -4.10 -19.95
C ARG A 452 17.50 -3.27 -19.33
N PRO A 453 16.34 -3.14 -19.98
CA PRO A 453 15.24 -2.39 -19.40
C PRO A 453 14.87 -2.87 -17.98
N VAL A 454 14.47 -1.93 -17.14
CA VAL A 454 14.17 -2.09 -15.72
C VAL A 454 12.73 -1.67 -15.46
N ALA A 455 12.00 -2.47 -14.72
CA ALA A 455 10.70 -2.12 -14.15
C ALA A 455 10.87 -1.85 -12.66
N VAL A 456 10.76 -0.60 -12.21
CA VAL A 456 10.91 -0.24 -10.79
C VAL A 456 9.56 -0.40 -10.10
N THR A 457 9.18 -1.65 -9.85
CA THR A 457 7.83 -2.03 -9.46
C THR A 457 7.54 -1.89 -7.96
N GLU A 458 8.57 -1.61 -7.16
CA GLU A 458 8.43 -1.27 -5.74
C GLU A 458 9.49 -0.24 -5.32
N PHE A 459 9.06 0.97 -4.95
CA PHE A 459 9.95 1.92 -4.29
C PHE A 459 9.24 2.79 -3.26
N ALA A 460 9.98 3.16 -2.21
CA ALA A 460 9.60 4.23 -1.30
C ALA A 460 10.80 4.79 -0.54
N ALA A 461 10.75 6.07 -0.19
CA ALA A 461 11.64 6.66 0.80
C ALA A 461 11.19 6.24 2.21
N MET A 462 11.99 5.42 2.87
CA MET A 462 11.79 4.95 4.23
C MET A 462 12.10 6.08 5.22
N THR A 463 11.05 6.79 5.60
CA THR A 463 11.06 7.81 6.66
C THR A 463 10.19 7.35 7.83
N SER A 464 10.40 7.92 9.03
CA SER A 464 9.60 7.57 10.22
C SER A 464 8.12 8.00 10.13
N ALA A 465 7.81 8.88 9.18
CA ALA A 465 6.47 9.34 8.81
C ALA A 465 6.43 9.63 7.30
N GLU A 466 5.26 9.72 6.69
CA GLU A 466 5.10 10.03 5.26
C GLU A 466 5.34 11.53 4.98
N THR A 467 6.61 11.96 4.98
CA THR A 467 7.00 13.38 4.99
C THR A 467 7.22 13.96 3.59
N VAL A 468 7.18 15.28 3.49
CA VAL A 468 7.54 16.00 2.25
C VAL A 468 8.96 15.68 1.81
N GLN A 469 9.91 15.56 2.75
CA GLN A 469 11.29 15.19 2.42
C GLN A 469 11.37 13.84 1.70
N GLY A 470 10.61 12.83 2.14
CA GLY A 470 10.52 11.54 1.47
C GLY A 470 9.96 11.67 0.05
N ALA A 471 8.84 12.37 -0.09
CA ALA A 471 8.21 12.60 -1.39
C ALA A 471 9.10 13.35 -2.39
N ILE A 472 9.86 14.35 -1.95
CA ILE A 472 10.80 15.09 -2.82
C ILE A 472 12.02 14.24 -3.19
N ALA A 473 12.47 13.35 -2.32
CA ALA A 473 13.51 12.38 -2.67
C ALA A 473 13.04 11.41 -3.76
N GLU A 474 11.81 10.91 -3.64
CA GLU A 474 11.14 10.07 -4.63
C GLU A 474 10.96 10.81 -5.96
N ALA A 475 10.55 12.08 -5.93
CA ALA A 475 10.48 12.92 -7.12
C ALA A 475 11.82 12.97 -7.87
N GLY A 476 12.93 13.13 -7.14
CA GLY A 476 14.27 13.10 -7.75
C GLY A 476 14.58 11.78 -8.46
N LEU A 477 14.27 10.65 -7.82
CA LEU A 477 14.39 9.33 -8.45
C LEU A 477 13.53 9.23 -9.72
N MET A 478 12.28 9.67 -9.67
CA MET A 478 11.36 9.64 -10.81
C MET A 478 11.81 10.54 -11.96
N THR A 479 12.46 11.68 -11.69
CA THR A 479 13.04 12.48 -12.78
C THR A 479 14.13 11.71 -13.54
N ALA A 480 14.91 10.86 -12.87
CA ALA A 480 15.89 10.00 -13.54
C ALA A 480 15.22 8.91 -14.37
N MET A 481 14.13 8.32 -13.88
CA MET A 481 13.34 7.38 -14.67
C MET A 481 12.82 8.05 -15.95
N GLU A 482 12.25 9.25 -15.85
CA GLU A 482 11.75 9.99 -17.02
C GLU A 482 12.86 10.36 -18.01
N ARG A 483 14.04 10.79 -17.55
CA ARG A 483 15.16 11.11 -18.46
C ARG A 483 15.69 9.88 -19.21
N ASN A 484 15.64 8.73 -18.56
CA ASN A 484 16.15 7.45 -19.06
C ASN A 484 14.98 6.53 -19.41
N CYS A 485 13.93 7.09 -20.06
CA CYS A 485 12.66 6.41 -20.30
C CYS A 485 12.79 5.18 -21.23
N ASP A 486 13.87 5.07 -21.99
CA ASP A 486 14.22 3.89 -22.79
C ASP A 486 14.73 2.72 -21.93
N LYS A 487 15.22 3.01 -20.72
CA LYS A 487 15.73 2.03 -19.75
C LYS A 487 14.77 1.75 -18.62
N PHE A 488 14.05 2.74 -18.12
CA PHE A 488 13.12 2.59 -17.00
C PHE A 488 11.69 2.67 -17.49
N MET A 489 11.07 1.51 -17.67
CA MET A 489 9.78 1.42 -18.36
C MET A 489 8.56 1.56 -17.45
N MET A 490 8.74 1.33 -16.15
CA MET A 490 7.67 1.32 -15.14
C MET A 490 8.23 1.81 -13.81
N GLY A 491 7.38 2.50 -13.04
CA GLY A 491 7.67 2.98 -11.70
C GLY A 491 6.41 2.89 -10.83
N ALA A 492 6.44 2.09 -9.77
CA ALA A 492 5.32 1.97 -8.83
C ALA A 492 5.79 2.20 -7.38
N PHE A 493 5.17 3.18 -6.73
CA PHE A 493 5.33 3.37 -5.29
C PHE A 493 4.68 2.18 -4.56
N ALA A 494 5.34 1.67 -3.53
CA ALA A 494 4.80 0.60 -2.71
C ALA A 494 5.01 0.87 -1.20
N PRO A 495 4.01 0.54 -0.35
CA PRO A 495 2.66 0.05 -0.67
C PRO A 495 1.65 1.16 -1.01
N LEU A 496 0.71 0.87 -1.92
CA LEU A 496 -0.30 1.81 -2.40
C LEU A 496 -1.31 2.24 -1.31
N LEU A 497 -1.91 1.29 -0.60
CA LEU A 497 -2.95 1.54 0.40
C LEU A 497 -2.50 1.13 1.79
N GLY A 498 -2.93 1.86 2.82
CA GLY A 498 -2.74 1.49 4.23
C GLY A 498 -3.94 1.86 5.09
N HIS A 499 -4.57 0.87 5.74
CA HIS A 499 -5.61 1.17 6.73
C HIS A 499 -4.98 1.79 7.98
N ALA A 500 -5.52 2.92 8.44
CA ALA A 500 -4.91 3.77 9.47
C ALA A 500 -4.53 3.02 10.75
N GLN A 501 -5.37 2.06 11.15
CA GLN A 501 -5.23 1.27 12.38
C GLN A 501 -4.56 -0.09 12.18
N LEU A 502 -4.41 -0.57 10.93
CA LEU A 502 -3.95 -1.94 10.63
C LEU A 502 -2.66 -1.98 9.81
N ARG A 503 -2.07 -0.83 9.49
CA ARG A 503 -0.83 -0.74 8.72
C ARG A 503 0.37 -1.28 9.50
N SER A 504 0.94 -2.38 9.03
CA SER A 504 2.19 -2.98 9.53
C SER A 504 3.43 -2.49 8.78
N TRP A 505 3.26 -1.89 7.60
CA TRP A 505 4.35 -1.30 6.79
C TRP A 505 4.09 0.18 6.52
N ARG A 506 5.14 0.99 6.60
CA ARG A 506 5.13 2.42 6.26
C ARG A 506 6.39 2.78 5.45
N PRO A 507 6.33 3.79 4.59
CA PRO A 507 5.19 4.68 4.28
C PRO A 507 4.08 4.00 3.46
N ASN A 508 2.91 4.63 3.32
CA ASN A 508 1.86 4.25 2.35
C ASN A 508 1.47 5.45 1.46
N LEU A 509 0.99 5.21 0.24
CA LEU A 509 0.61 6.30 -0.65
C LEU A 509 -0.73 6.94 -0.23
N ILE A 510 -1.73 6.10 0.04
CA ILE A 510 -3.06 6.50 0.51
C ILE A 510 -3.33 5.83 1.85
N VAL A 511 -3.76 6.63 2.82
CA VAL A 511 -4.16 6.14 4.14
C VAL A 511 -5.66 6.34 4.34
N PHE A 512 -6.37 5.30 4.79
CA PHE A 512 -7.83 5.31 4.90
C PHE A 512 -8.34 4.73 6.22
N GLY A 513 -9.54 5.17 6.61
CA GLY A 513 -10.28 4.67 7.77
C GLY A 513 -11.55 3.91 7.36
N SER A 514 -12.19 3.27 8.35
CA SER A 514 -13.42 2.50 8.15
C SER A 514 -14.66 3.37 7.89
N ASP A 515 -14.57 4.69 8.11
CA ASP A 515 -15.62 5.69 7.91
C ASP A 515 -15.69 6.24 6.48
N GLY A 516 -14.89 5.69 5.56
CA GLY A 516 -14.72 6.22 4.21
C GLY A 516 -13.79 7.44 4.16
N SER A 517 -13.26 7.92 5.29
CA SER A 517 -12.25 8.97 5.28
C SER A 517 -10.93 8.44 4.73
N TRP A 518 -10.23 9.29 3.99
CA TRP A 518 -8.90 8.99 3.48
C TRP A 518 -8.10 10.27 3.25
N TYR A 519 -6.79 10.14 3.15
CA TYR A 519 -5.91 11.19 2.66
C TYR A 519 -4.77 10.61 1.83
N GLY A 520 -4.34 11.36 0.82
CA GLY A 520 -3.10 11.10 0.11
C GLY A 520 -1.92 11.70 0.89
N THR A 521 -0.82 10.96 0.98
CA THR A 521 0.41 11.46 1.60
C THR A 521 1.13 12.45 0.67
N PRO A 522 2.18 13.16 1.11
CA PRO A 522 2.99 13.98 0.20
C PRO A 522 3.51 13.19 -1.00
N SER A 523 3.81 11.90 -0.83
CA SER A 523 4.17 11.00 -1.94
C SER A 523 3.02 10.82 -2.93
N TYR A 524 1.77 10.73 -2.47
CA TYR A 524 0.59 10.67 -3.37
C TYR A 524 0.52 11.90 -4.26
N GLU A 525 0.77 13.09 -3.71
CA GLU A 525 0.73 14.34 -4.46
C GLU A 525 1.87 14.42 -5.49
N VAL A 526 3.07 13.93 -5.14
CA VAL A 526 4.18 13.77 -6.10
C VAL A 526 3.81 12.78 -7.20
N GLN A 527 3.36 11.58 -6.84
CA GLN A 527 2.95 10.54 -7.79
C GLN A 527 1.88 11.07 -8.76
N LYS A 528 0.85 11.75 -8.24
CA LYS A 528 -0.19 12.39 -9.03
C LYS A 528 0.34 13.48 -9.96
N LEU A 529 1.25 14.34 -9.50
CA LEU A 529 1.90 15.35 -10.35
C LEU A 529 2.64 14.71 -11.53
N PHE A 530 3.40 13.63 -11.29
CA PHE A 530 4.14 12.94 -12.35
C PHE A 530 3.19 12.24 -13.34
N MET A 531 2.19 11.52 -12.86
CA MET A 531 1.26 10.76 -13.72
C MET A 531 0.37 11.68 -14.55
N ASN A 532 -0.21 12.72 -13.95
CA ASN A 532 -1.08 13.67 -14.67
C ASN A 532 -0.33 14.54 -15.69
N SER A 533 1.00 14.60 -15.59
CA SER A 533 1.87 15.33 -16.53
C SER A 533 2.82 14.41 -17.29
N ALA A 534 2.50 13.13 -17.39
CA ALA A 534 3.25 12.18 -18.20
C ALA A 534 3.18 12.56 -19.69
N GLY A 535 4.20 12.14 -20.44
CA GLY A 535 4.28 12.34 -21.89
C GLY A 535 4.70 11.05 -22.59
N SER A 536 4.52 10.99 -23.90
CA SER A 536 4.89 9.82 -24.71
C SER A 536 6.38 9.78 -25.08
N TYR A 537 7.12 10.88 -24.88
CA TYR A 537 8.53 10.99 -25.21
C TYR A 537 9.30 11.67 -24.08
N CYS A 538 10.46 11.14 -23.70
CA CYS A 538 11.38 11.86 -22.83
C CYS A 538 12.17 12.92 -23.61
N GLY A 539 12.27 14.11 -23.03
CA GLY A 539 13.01 15.25 -23.56
C GLY A 539 14.38 15.40 -22.89
N GLN A 540 15.27 16.13 -23.54
CA GLN A 540 16.59 16.44 -22.98
C GLN A 540 16.53 17.72 -22.13
N VAL A 541 16.87 17.60 -20.86
CA VAL A 541 17.09 18.76 -19.99
C VAL A 541 18.58 19.06 -19.93
N ARG A 542 18.97 20.27 -20.32
CA ARG A 542 20.32 20.78 -20.12
C ARG A 542 20.33 21.75 -18.94
N MET A 543 21.02 21.38 -17.86
CA MET A 543 21.32 22.29 -16.76
C MET A 543 22.70 22.91 -16.98
N ASP A 544 22.75 24.22 -17.25
CA ASP A 544 24.01 24.95 -17.35
C ASP A 544 24.54 25.23 -15.92
N GLY A 545 25.64 24.56 -15.55
CA GLY A 545 26.21 24.50 -14.20
C GLY A 545 26.48 23.04 -13.81
N SER A 546 27.27 22.77 -12.76
CA SER A 546 27.27 21.40 -12.22
C SER A 546 25.87 21.14 -11.66
N ARG A 547 25.21 20.07 -12.09
CA ARG A 547 24.06 19.53 -11.36
C ARG A 547 24.52 19.37 -9.92
N ASP A 548 24.07 20.27 -9.05
CA ASP A 548 24.45 20.21 -7.64
C ASP A 548 23.93 18.89 -7.07
N SER A 549 24.52 18.39 -5.99
CA SER A 549 24.12 17.13 -5.36
C SER A 549 22.68 17.11 -4.84
N HIS A 550 21.92 18.20 -5.03
CA HIS A 550 20.59 18.47 -4.48
C HIS A 550 19.54 18.89 -5.51
N LEU A 551 19.93 19.20 -6.76
CA LEU A 551 18.98 19.61 -7.81
C LEU A 551 18.79 18.51 -8.84
N ASP A 552 17.56 18.34 -9.30
CA ASP A 552 17.28 17.50 -10.45
C ASP A 552 16.12 18.00 -11.32
N ALA A 553 16.06 17.56 -12.57
CA ALA A 553 14.98 17.90 -13.48
C ALA A 553 14.77 16.85 -14.58
N SER A 554 13.53 16.74 -15.06
CA SER A 554 13.14 15.97 -16.23
C SER A 554 12.20 16.77 -17.12
N LEU A 555 12.16 16.38 -18.40
CA LEU A 555 11.27 16.92 -19.41
C LEU A 555 10.57 15.75 -20.08
N VAL A 556 9.26 15.81 -20.17
CA VAL A 556 8.48 14.90 -21.02
C VAL A 556 7.66 15.69 -22.01
N CYS A 557 7.48 15.09 -23.18
CA CYS A 557 6.82 15.65 -24.34
C CYS A 557 5.61 14.77 -24.67
N LYS A 558 4.47 15.40 -24.93
CA LYS A 558 3.23 14.68 -25.30
C LYS A 558 3.36 13.95 -26.65
N ASP A 559 4.13 14.51 -27.57
CA ASP A 559 4.40 13.93 -28.88
C ASP A 559 5.86 14.14 -29.29
N GLU A 560 6.29 13.52 -30.40
CA GLU A 560 7.66 13.61 -30.91
C GLU A 560 8.06 15.06 -31.25
N LEU A 561 7.08 15.91 -31.54
CA LEU A 561 7.28 17.32 -31.82
C LEU A 561 7.35 18.16 -30.55
N CYS A 562 7.09 17.56 -29.38
CA CYS A 562 6.97 18.23 -28.09
C CYS A 562 5.99 19.41 -28.12
N SER A 563 4.82 19.22 -28.74
CA SER A 563 3.81 20.29 -28.85
C SER A 563 3.23 20.70 -27.51
N SER A 564 3.27 19.80 -26.53
CA SER A 564 3.05 20.10 -25.13
C SER A 564 4.16 19.42 -24.35
N SER A 565 4.66 20.12 -23.33
CA SER A 565 5.75 19.61 -22.51
C SER A 565 5.53 19.87 -21.04
N ALA A 566 5.95 18.93 -20.21
CA ALA A 566 5.97 19.06 -18.76
C ALA A 566 7.41 18.95 -18.27
N THR A 567 7.88 19.99 -17.57
CA THR A 567 9.18 19.99 -16.90
C THR A 567 8.97 19.84 -15.40
N LYS A 568 9.54 18.79 -14.82
CA LYS A 568 9.57 18.58 -13.37
C LYS A 568 10.94 18.98 -12.85
N ILE A 569 10.96 19.81 -11.83
CA ILE A 569 12.19 20.37 -11.26
C ILE A 569 12.16 20.16 -9.76
N VAL A 570 13.23 19.59 -9.22
CA VAL A 570 13.34 19.13 -7.83
C VAL A 570 14.50 19.84 -7.15
N ASN A 571 14.24 20.38 -5.97
CA ASN A 571 15.26 20.86 -5.03
C ASN A 571 15.19 20.04 -3.74
N TYR A 572 16.07 19.07 -3.60
CA TYR A 572 16.27 18.28 -2.38
C TYR A 572 17.25 18.95 -1.38
N GLY A 573 17.66 20.18 -1.65
CA GLY A 573 18.59 20.95 -0.82
C GLY A 573 17.89 21.61 0.36
N ALA A 574 18.67 21.89 1.41
CA ALA A 574 18.21 22.64 2.57
C ALA A 574 18.08 24.16 2.32
N ASN A 575 18.57 24.64 1.17
CA ASN A 575 18.54 26.05 0.79
C ASN A 575 17.60 26.26 -0.41
N ALA A 576 16.98 27.43 -0.45
CA ALA A 576 16.25 27.86 -1.63
C ALA A 576 17.22 28.07 -2.81
N THR A 577 16.77 27.75 -4.01
CA THR A 577 17.55 27.91 -5.24
C THR A 577 16.74 28.72 -6.25
N GLU A 578 17.37 29.67 -6.91
CA GLU A 578 16.81 30.32 -8.10
C GLU A 578 17.35 29.64 -9.36
N ILE A 579 16.48 29.27 -10.28
CA ILE A 579 16.89 28.76 -11.58
C ILE A 579 16.33 29.63 -12.70
N LEU A 580 17.08 29.74 -13.79
CA LEU A 580 16.64 30.41 -15.00
C LEU A 580 16.16 29.35 -16.00
N LEU A 581 14.85 29.16 -16.11
CA LEU A 581 14.26 28.28 -17.10
C LEU A 581 14.22 29.02 -18.45
N ARG A 582 14.95 28.51 -19.44
CA ARG A 582 14.90 29.02 -20.81
C ARG A 582 13.97 28.15 -21.63
N LEU A 583 13.15 28.77 -22.46
CA LEU A 583 12.18 28.11 -23.33
C LEU A 583 12.50 28.48 -24.78
N LYS A 584 12.70 27.48 -25.63
CA LYS A 584 12.96 27.62 -27.06
C LYS A 584 11.67 27.48 -27.85
N PRO A 585 11.38 28.33 -28.85
CA PRO A 585 10.22 28.12 -29.71
C PRO A 585 10.41 26.88 -30.58
N LEU A 586 9.30 26.21 -30.93
CA LEU A 586 9.32 25.15 -31.92
C LEU A 586 9.89 25.66 -33.27
N PRO A 587 10.68 24.86 -34.01
CA PRO A 587 11.20 25.27 -35.31
C PRO A 587 10.08 25.72 -36.26
N LEU A 588 10.29 26.82 -36.99
CA LEU A 588 9.29 27.42 -37.89
C LEU A 588 8.76 26.43 -38.94
N SER A 589 9.63 25.56 -39.47
CA SER A 589 9.23 24.49 -40.41
C SER A 589 8.18 23.54 -39.80
N LYS A 590 8.30 23.23 -38.51
CA LYS A 590 7.37 22.36 -37.77
C LYS A 590 6.08 23.08 -37.37
N MET A 591 6.10 24.41 -37.26
CA MET A 591 4.90 25.22 -37.01
C MET A 591 4.05 25.42 -38.28
N LEU A 592 4.68 25.52 -39.46
CA LEU A 592 4.00 25.70 -40.74
C LEU A 592 3.13 24.49 -41.14
N ASP A 593 3.50 23.27 -40.73
CA ASP A 593 2.70 22.06 -40.96
C ASP A 593 1.41 22.00 -40.11
N ARG A 594 1.35 22.75 -39.00
CA ARG A 594 0.21 22.73 -38.05
C ARG A 594 -0.68 23.96 -38.12
N PHE A 595 -0.17 25.11 -38.55
CA PHE A 595 -0.91 26.37 -38.49
C PHE A 595 -1.03 27.00 -39.88
N SER A 596 -2.27 27.35 -40.28
CA SER A 596 -2.50 28.16 -41.47
C SER A 596 -1.73 29.49 -41.37
N PRO A 597 -1.23 30.07 -42.49
CA PRO A 597 -0.36 31.25 -42.47
C PRO A 597 -0.88 32.49 -41.69
N GLY A 598 -2.18 32.55 -41.38
CA GLY A 598 -2.82 33.60 -40.59
C GLY A 598 -2.90 33.37 -39.07
N MET A 599 -2.53 32.19 -38.54
CA MET A 599 -2.57 31.86 -37.10
C MET A 599 -1.21 32.01 -36.38
N MET A 600 -0.15 32.39 -37.09
CA MET A 600 1.20 32.58 -36.52
C MET A 600 1.34 33.88 -35.71
N GLN A 601 0.57 34.04 -34.63
CA GLN A 601 0.94 34.94 -33.55
C GLN A 601 1.56 34.09 -32.44
N HIS A 602 2.85 34.30 -32.14
CA HIS A 602 3.42 33.75 -30.92
C HIS A 602 2.57 34.23 -29.74
N PRO A 603 1.92 33.34 -28.97
CA PRO A 603 1.06 33.72 -27.87
C PRO A 603 1.88 34.57 -26.91
N LYS A 604 1.30 35.70 -26.50
CA LYS A 604 1.88 36.58 -25.49
C LYS A 604 1.70 35.91 -24.12
N ILE A 605 2.41 34.80 -23.87
CA ILE A 605 2.49 34.23 -22.53
C ILE A 605 3.29 35.22 -21.68
N ALA A 606 2.59 36.04 -20.90
CA ALA A 606 3.20 37.00 -19.97
C ALA A 606 3.56 36.35 -18.63
N LYS A 607 2.88 35.24 -18.29
CA LYS A 607 3.07 34.47 -17.06
C LYS A 607 3.08 32.97 -17.37
N LEU A 608 4.05 32.26 -16.79
CA LEU A 608 4.18 30.81 -16.86
C LEU A 608 3.49 30.19 -15.64
N PRO A 609 2.41 29.41 -15.80
CA PRO A 609 1.83 28.67 -14.67
C PRO A 609 2.81 27.58 -14.22
N LEU A 610 2.88 27.38 -12.91
CA LEU A 610 3.66 26.31 -12.31
C LEU A 610 2.97 25.78 -11.05
N TRP A 611 3.12 24.49 -10.77
CA TRP A 611 2.60 23.86 -9.55
C TRP A 611 3.76 23.57 -8.63
N GLU A 612 3.73 24.16 -7.44
CA GLU A 612 4.77 23.97 -6.43
C GLU A 612 4.25 23.09 -5.29
N LEU A 613 5.01 22.04 -4.96
CA LEU A 613 4.91 21.31 -3.72
C LEU A 613 6.13 21.64 -2.86
N SER A 614 5.89 22.23 -1.68
CA SER A 614 6.96 22.60 -0.74
C SER A 614 6.41 22.62 0.68
N SER A 615 7.30 22.61 1.67
CA SER A 615 6.90 22.85 3.06
C SER A 615 7.95 23.60 3.88
N GLN A 616 7.49 24.21 4.98
CA GLN A 616 8.37 24.91 5.93
C GLN A 616 9.15 23.94 6.83
N ASN A 617 8.56 22.78 7.19
CA ASN A 617 9.21 21.74 8.00
C ASN A 617 9.20 20.39 7.26
N PRO A 618 9.98 20.23 6.18
CA PRO A 618 9.84 19.10 5.26
C PRO A 618 10.13 17.72 5.86
N SER A 619 10.87 17.65 6.96
CA SER A 619 11.15 16.40 7.69
C SER A 619 10.04 15.98 8.66
N ILE A 620 9.01 16.80 8.87
CA ILE A 620 7.94 16.58 9.85
C ILE A 620 6.57 16.65 9.17
N ASP A 621 6.38 17.63 8.28
CA ASP A 621 5.08 17.91 7.70
C ASP A 621 4.60 16.73 6.85
N SER A 622 3.35 16.33 7.10
CA SER A 622 2.60 15.30 6.38
C SER A 622 1.11 15.66 6.33
N ASN A 623 0.36 15.02 5.43
CA ASN A 623 -1.10 15.07 5.44
C ASN A 623 -1.65 14.10 6.51
N GLY A 624 -2.89 14.30 6.94
CA GLY A 624 -3.55 13.40 7.89
C GLY A 624 -5.05 13.62 7.93
N PHE A 625 -5.80 12.78 8.63
CA PHE A 625 -7.28 12.84 8.65
C PHE A 625 -7.85 14.22 9.04
N MET A 626 -7.22 14.91 10.01
CA MET A 626 -7.65 16.25 10.42
C MET A 626 -7.34 17.34 9.38
N LYS A 627 -6.33 17.11 8.54
CA LYS A 627 -5.72 18.07 7.63
C LYS A 627 -5.31 17.35 6.33
N PRO A 628 -6.27 16.84 5.54
CA PRO A 628 -6.00 15.87 4.48
C PRO A 628 -5.34 16.46 3.22
N ARG A 629 -5.31 17.80 3.10
CA ARG A 629 -4.82 18.54 1.90
C ARG A 629 -3.92 19.71 2.24
N VAL A 630 -3.20 19.64 3.37
CA VAL A 630 -2.30 20.76 3.78
C VAL A 630 -1.08 20.85 2.88
N LEU A 631 -0.63 19.71 2.37
CA LEU A 631 0.54 19.56 1.51
C LEU A 631 0.12 19.12 0.10
N SER A 632 -0.80 19.88 -0.51
CA SER A 632 -1.15 19.70 -1.92
C SER A 632 -0.43 20.75 -2.78
N PRO A 633 -0.14 20.44 -4.07
CA PRO A 633 0.53 21.37 -4.98
C PRO A 633 -0.26 22.68 -5.13
N ARG A 634 0.45 23.80 -5.11
CA ARG A 634 -0.13 25.14 -5.23
C ARG A 634 0.22 25.74 -6.58
N GLU A 635 -0.80 26.26 -7.27
CA GLU A 635 -0.58 27.02 -8.49
C GLU A 635 0.12 28.35 -8.17
N LYS A 636 1.19 28.63 -8.90
CA LYS A 636 1.96 29.87 -8.87
C LYS A 636 2.25 30.30 -10.31
N TYR A 637 2.86 31.49 -10.44
CA TYR A 637 3.19 32.06 -11.73
C TYR A 637 4.58 32.68 -11.70
N SER A 638 5.35 32.44 -12.77
CA SER A 638 6.58 33.18 -13.03
C SER A 638 6.42 34.14 -14.20
N VAL A 639 7.11 35.28 -14.14
CA VAL A 639 7.11 36.29 -15.22
C VAL A 639 8.03 35.82 -16.34
N ILE A 640 7.50 35.76 -17.56
CA ILE A 640 8.27 35.37 -18.74
C ILE A 640 8.84 36.61 -19.43
N ARG A 641 10.13 36.58 -19.76
CA ARG A 641 10.83 37.63 -20.51
C ARG A 641 11.27 37.10 -21.86
N ASN A 642 11.21 37.94 -22.89
CA ASN A 642 11.76 37.64 -24.21
C ASN A 642 13.24 38.06 -24.22
N ILE A 643 14.12 37.11 -24.57
CA ILE A 643 15.58 37.34 -24.61
C ILE A 643 16.15 37.34 -26.04
N GLY A 644 15.29 37.43 -27.04
CA GLY A 644 15.67 37.52 -28.45
C GLY A 644 15.76 36.15 -29.14
N ARG A 645 15.76 36.18 -30.49
CA ARG A 645 15.76 34.98 -31.35
C ARG A 645 14.63 33.98 -31.03
N GLY A 646 13.51 34.50 -30.53
CA GLY A 646 12.33 33.73 -30.13
C GLY A 646 12.44 33.01 -28.77
N TRP A 647 13.60 33.04 -28.11
CA TRP A 647 13.78 32.46 -26.79
C TRP A 647 13.05 33.27 -25.71
N ARG A 648 12.57 32.54 -24.71
CA ARG A 648 11.97 33.10 -23.51
C ARG A 648 12.71 32.60 -22.28
N GLU A 649 12.63 33.36 -21.20
CA GLU A 649 13.17 32.96 -19.91
C GLU A 649 12.17 33.23 -18.78
N ALA A 650 12.19 32.41 -17.76
CA ALA A 650 11.44 32.57 -16.52
C ALA A 650 12.36 32.25 -15.33
N ASN A 651 12.34 33.10 -14.31
CA ASN A 651 13.00 32.79 -13.03
C ASN A 651 12.08 31.89 -12.21
N ILE A 652 12.55 30.71 -11.83
CA ILE A 652 11.80 29.80 -10.97
C ILE A 652 12.50 29.75 -9.62
N HIS A 653 11.77 30.21 -8.60
CA HIS A 653 12.17 30.05 -7.21
C HIS A 653 11.82 28.65 -6.74
N LEU A 654 12.81 27.90 -6.26
CA LEU A 654 12.65 26.58 -5.69
C LEU A 654 12.94 26.64 -4.18
N PRO A 655 11.92 26.60 -3.31
CA PRO A 655 12.14 26.48 -1.87
C PRO A 655 12.99 25.26 -1.48
N PRO A 656 13.53 25.20 -0.25
CA PRO A 656 14.13 23.97 0.27
C PRO A 656 13.16 22.80 0.19
N TYR A 657 13.65 21.60 -0.15
CA TYR A 657 12.84 20.38 -0.27
C TYR A 657 11.52 20.62 -1.01
N SER A 658 11.63 21.02 -2.27
CA SER A 658 10.49 21.35 -3.11
C SER A 658 10.55 20.70 -4.48
N MET A 659 9.38 20.63 -5.10
CA MET A 659 9.21 20.28 -6.50
C MET A 659 8.35 21.34 -7.18
N VAL A 660 8.72 21.67 -8.41
CA VAL A 660 7.94 22.51 -9.30
C VAL A 660 7.66 21.75 -10.60
N LEU A 661 6.39 21.68 -10.98
CA LEU A 661 5.95 21.27 -12.32
C LEU A 661 5.66 22.52 -13.15
N VAL A 662 6.24 22.59 -14.34
CA VAL A 662 5.99 23.62 -15.35
C VAL A 662 5.40 22.95 -16.59
N GLU A 663 4.22 23.39 -17.00
CA GLU A 663 3.60 22.91 -18.25
C GLU A 663 3.59 24.01 -19.30
N VAL A 664 3.97 23.65 -20.52
CA VAL A 664 4.04 24.55 -21.67
C VAL A 664 3.28 23.94 -22.83
N LYS A 665 2.39 24.73 -23.45
CA LYS A 665 1.55 24.30 -24.58
C LYS A 665 1.86 25.05 -25.87
N ASP A 666 1.72 24.31 -26.97
CA ASP A 666 1.56 24.68 -28.37
C ASP A 666 2.61 25.53 -29.07
N VAL A 667 3.66 26.04 -28.40
CA VAL A 667 4.62 26.97 -29.05
C VAL A 667 6.08 26.88 -28.60
N TYR A 668 6.38 26.35 -27.41
CA TYR A 668 7.74 26.34 -26.86
C TYR A 668 8.11 24.96 -26.30
N VAL A 669 9.38 24.59 -26.47
CA VAL A 669 10.07 23.45 -25.83
C VAL A 669 11.01 24.02 -24.77
N VAL A 670 11.15 23.33 -23.65
CA VAL A 670 12.01 23.73 -22.53
C VAL A 670 13.47 23.42 -22.84
#